data_AF-A0A2E8CZR2-F1
#
_entry.id   AF-A0A2E8CZR2-F1
#
_cell.length_a   1.000
_cell.length_b   1.000
_cell.length_c   1.000
_cell.angle_alpha   90.00
_cell.angle_beta   90.00
_cell.angle_gamma   90.00
#
_symmetry.space_group_name_H-M   'P 1'
#
loop_
_entity.id
_entity.type
_entity.pdbx_description
1 polymer ?
#
loop_
_entity_poly.entity_id
_entity_poly.type
_entity_poly.pdbx_seq_one_letter_code
_entity_poly.pdbx_strand_id
1 'polypeptide(L)'
;MAERPIEVRERLMATFVAIVLMTATTVYAADATLSGTAPLMLDRPVDVVMVEGIHRFCSRELLKSRERRSALWQRDYSSADAYNESIMENRDRFRKMIGATDSRVSAASKRLSFELLATLDRSSIVARSQSVTVHEIKWQVLEGVTAEGLLLKPDRIRAAVVALPDADWTPEMLCGISDSFPEQLQFVRWLAKAGCLVAIPTMISRSDEFSGHPDVGFTNLPHREFLYRQAFEMGRHIIGFEVQKVLAAVDLFEQHSPDLLIGVAGVGEGGLIALCAAALDSRIDSTLVSGYFQEREEMWREPIYRNVWRLLTEFGDAELAGMVTPRRLVIEACRVEEVAGPPEVTKGHRDSAAPGRITTCPLSSVVAEHRRGAVHYKRLGHEGEFILAVSDKEGRGLAGSAKALSTFSAALAVELDVDAEPEKWEAGRTPSHKDRQQRQLDEMQAFVQKLLRQSHKVRAAKWKADLSSVETWFPARNRFRNMVHDELIGRLNVRRTPPNPRTRLILDTEDYLGYEVVLDVAPDIIAAGILLLPKNMKPDEKRPVVICQHGLEATAMDTISRKPPAFRAYKAFAAELCRRGFIVYSPQNPYRGRDRFRSIQRKANPLGLSLFSFIIEQHRTTLNWLATLPNIDADRMAFYGLSYGGKTAMRVPPFVDRYCLSICSGDFTDWVKTIATNEEPYAYIFTGEYEIPEWNLGHVASYAELAMLMSPRPFMVEAGHRDGGQPTELVAAEFGKVRRHYDTLRISDRAELEFFDGPHTINGKGTFRFLHYHLNWPE
;
A
#
# COMPACT_ATOMS: atom_id res chain seq x y z
N MET A 1 -78.87 85.91 26.58
CA MET A 1 -79.20 86.06 28.01
C MET A 1 -79.18 84.67 28.61
N ALA A 2 -78.25 84.23 29.47
CA ALA A 2 -77.12 84.83 30.20
C ALA A 2 -76.08 83.68 30.37
N GLU A 3 -74.80 83.84 30.01
CA GLU A 3 -73.65 84.27 30.85
C GLU A 3 -73.38 83.35 32.08
N ARG A 4 -72.38 82.45 32.04
CA ARG A 4 -70.92 82.58 32.41
C ARG A 4 -70.64 82.38 33.94
N PRO A 5 -69.40 82.03 34.42
CA PRO A 5 -68.53 80.87 34.12
C PRO A 5 -67.72 80.34 35.36
N ILE A 6 -66.61 79.59 35.10
CA ILE A 6 -65.34 79.35 35.86
C ILE A 6 -65.25 77.96 36.56
N GLU A 7 -64.59 76.95 35.96
CA GLU A 7 -63.15 76.53 36.06
C GLU A 7 -62.73 76.06 37.47
N VAL A 8 -62.09 74.89 37.67
CA VAL A 8 -60.69 74.55 37.32
C VAL A 8 -60.44 73.01 37.33
N ARG A 9 -59.66 72.54 36.34
CA ARG A 9 -58.68 71.40 36.21
C ARG A 9 -58.77 70.17 37.16
N GLU A 10 -58.54 68.92 36.74
CA GLU A 10 -57.33 68.39 36.07
C GLU A 10 -57.50 66.89 35.70
N ARG A 11 -56.75 66.42 34.67
CA ARG A 11 -56.18 65.06 34.42
C ARG A 11 -56.92 63.96 33.61
N LEU A 12 -56.24 63.65 32.48
CA LEU A 12 -55.72 62.34 32.02
C LEU A 12 -56.51 61.44 31.04
N MET A 13 -55.83 61.19 29.92
CA MET A 13 -55.70 59.96 29.10
C MET A 13 -56.76 59.59 28.04
N ALA A 14 -56.47 60.07 26.82
CA ALA A 14 -56.25 59.31 25.57
C ALA A 14 -56.95 57.95 25.38
N THR A 15 -57.88 57.90 24.42
CA THR A 15 -58.42 56.69 23.80
C THR A 15 -57.59 56.34 22.56
N PHE A 16 -56.86 55.22 22.58
CA PHE A 16 -56.11 54.68 21.43
C PHE A 16 -56.90 53.52 20.80
N VAL A 17 -57.08 53.59 19.48
CA VAL A 17 -57.66 52.55 18.63
C VAL A 17 -56.68 51.37 18.54
N ALA A 18 -57.10 50.19 18.95
CA ALA A 18 -56.30 48.97 18.82
C ALA A 18 -56.52 48.33 17.44
N ILE A 19 -55.54 48.49 16.54
CA ILE A 19 -55.38 47.65 15.35
C ILE A 19 -54.63 46.40 15.80
N VAL A 20 -55.30 45.25 15.81
CA VAL A 20 -54.67 43.94 16.01
C VAL A 20 -54.02 43.53 14.69
N LEU A 21 -52.72 43.77 14.56
CA LEU A 21 -51.86 43.14 13.56
C LEU A 21 -51.59 41.69 14.01
N MET A 22 -52.36 40.74 13.47
CA MET A 22 -51.97 39.33 13.48
C MET A 22 -50.78 39.17 12.52
N THR A 23 -49.56 39.26 13.04
CA THR A 23 -48.38 38.71 12.37
C THR A 23 -48.48 37.19 12.45
N ALA A 24 -49.06 36.57 11.43
CA ALA A 24 -48.93 35.14 11.21
C ALA A 24 -47.44 34.84 10.99
N THR A 25 -46.74 34.41 12.04
CA THR A 25 -45.46 33.73 11.90
C THR A 25 -45.73 32.40 11.21
N THR A 26 -45.69 32.38 9.88
CA THR A 26 -45.58 31.15 9.11
C THR A 26 -44.25 30.51 9.50
N VAL A 27 -44.30 29.54 10.41
CA VAL A 27 -43.20 28.60 10.63
C VAL A 27 -43.11 27.78 9.35
N TYR A 28 -42.21 28.17 8.45
CA TYR A 28 -41.88 27.35 7.28
C TYR A 28 -41.21 26.08 7.82
N ALA A 29 -41.91 24.95 7.70
CA ALA A 29 -41.29 23.64 7.89
C ALA A 29 -40.20 23.49 6.82
N ALA A 30 -39.00 23.04 7.23
CA ALA A 30 -37.92 22.82 6.28
C ALA A 30 -38.30 21.72 5.28
N ASP A 31 -37.96 21.92 4.01
CA ASP A 31 -38.22 20.92 2.97
C ASP A 31 -37.47 19.63 3.27
N ALA A 32 -38.15 18.49 3.10
CA ALA A 32 -37.59 17.16 3.33
C ALA A 32 -36.39 16.83 2.41
N THR A 33 -36.25 17.58 1.30
CA THR A 33 -35.18 17.46 0.32
C THR A 33 -34.61 18.84 -0.02
N LEU A 34 -33.30 18.93 -0.26
CA LEU A 34 -32.68 20.15 -0.75
C LEU A 34 -33.21 20.49 -2.16
N SER A 35 -33.50 21.77 -2.40
CA SER A 35 -33.95 22.25 -3.71
C SER A 35 -33.01 21.82 -4.84
N GLY A 36 -33.57 21.36 -5.95
CA GLY A 36 -32.81 20.86 -7.11
C GLY A 36 -32.23 19.45 -6.95
N THR A 37 -32.63 18.69 -5.94
CA THR A 37 -32.18 17.31 -5.71
C THR A 37 -33.34 16.33 -5.66
N ALA A 38 -33.05 15.05 -5.97
CA ALA A 38 -34.01 13.97 -5.80
C ALA A 38 -34.08 13.51 -4.32
N PRO A 39 -35.17 12.86 -3.87
CA PRO A 39 -35.22 12.28 -2.53
C PRO A 39 -34.20 11.13 -2.38
N LEU A 40 -33.47 11.12 -1.27
CA LEU A 40 -32.59 10.02 -0.89
C LEU A 40 -33.39 8.89 -0.25
N MET A 41 -33.64 7.84 -1.05
CA MET A 41 -34.41 6.66 -0.63
C MET A 41 -33.54 5.53 -0.04
N LEU A 42 -32.27 5.81 0.26
CA LEU A 42 -31.35 4.79 0.78
C LEU A 42 -31.68 4.44 2.24
N ASP A 43 -31.89 3.16 2.50
CA ASP A 43 -32.27 2.59 3.81
C ASP A 43 -31.07 2.01 4.59
N ARG A 44 -29.86 2.10 4.03
CA ARG A 44 -28.61 1.58 4.60
C ARG A 44 -27.62 2.72 4.90
N PRO A 45 -26.71 2.54 5.88
CA PRO A 45 -25.66 3.52 6.13
C PRO A 45 -24.78 3.78 4.89
N VAL A 46 -24.53 5.05 4.58
CA VAL A 46 -23.80 5.46 3.37
C VAL A 46 -22.36 4.95 3.34
N ASP A 47 -21.70 4.83 4.50
CA ASP A 47 -20.35 4.28 4.63
C ASP A 47 -20.29 2.81 4.18
N VAL A 48 -21.30 2.02 4.53
CA VAL A 48 -21.40 0.61 4.14
C VAL A 48 -21.59 0.48 2.63
N VAL A 49 -22.51 1.26 2.05
CA VAL A 49 -22.80 1.25 0.61
C VAL A 49 -21.58 1.69 -0.20
N MET A 50 -20.86 2.71 0.28
CA MET A 50 -19.64 3.22 -0.33
C MET A 50 -18.54 2.15 -0.37
N VAL A 51 -18.25 1.50 0.76
CA VAL A 51 -17.23 0.44 0.85
C VAL A 51 -17.59 -0.76 -0.04
N GLU A 52 -18.85 -1.18 -0.05
CA GLU A 52 -19.33 -2.25 -0.95
C GLU A 52 -19.19 -1.89 -2.43
N GLY A 53 -19.52 -0.65 -2.78
CA GLY A 53 -19.39 -0.15 -4.14
C GLY A 53 -17.95 -0.19 -4.64
N ILE A 54 -17.02 0.33 -3.85
CA ILE A 54 -15.59 0.30 -4.19
C ILE A 54 -15.07 -1.15 -4.29
N HIS A 55 -15.54 -2.07 -3.44
CA HIS A 55 -15.21 -3.49 -3.61
C HIS A 55 -15.69 -4.08 -4.93
N ARG A 56 -16.94 -3.81 -5.32
CA ARG A 56 -17.48 -4.29 -6.61
C ARG A 56 -16.66 -3.73 -7.77
N PHE A 57 -16.30 -2.45 -7.69
CA PHE A 57 -15.42 -1.81 -8.65
C PHE A 57 -14.06 -2.53 -8.75
N CYS A 58 -13.33 -2.65 -7.65
CA CYS A 58 -11.99 -3.26 -7.67
C CYS A 58 -12.04 -4.73 -8.12
N SER A 59 -13.02 -5.52 -7.66
CA SER A 59 -13.18 -6.91 -8.10
C SER A 59 -13.38 -7.01 -9.62
N ARG A 60 -14.21 -6.13 -10.21
CA ARG A 60 -14.41 -6.09 -11.66
C ARG A 60 -13.15 -5.67 -12.40
N GLU A 61 -12.45 -4.64 -11.92
CA GLU A 61 -11.24 -4.15 -12.59
C GLU A 61 -10.06 -5.11 -12.48
N LEU A 62 -9.94 -5.87 -11.39
CA LEU A 62 -8.98 -6.98 -11.26
C LEU A 62 -9.22 -8.04 -12.33
N LEU A 63 -10.46 -8.51 -12.48
CA LEU A 63 -10.81 -9.48 -13.52
C LEU A 63 -10.52 -8.95 -14.94
N LYS A 64 -10.88 -7.70 -15.21
CA LYS A 64 -10.61 -7.04 -16.51
C LYS A 64 -9.14 -6.73 -16.75
N SER A 65 -8.32 -6.63 -15.70
CA SER A 65 -6.91 -6.28 -15.84
C SER A 65 -6.20 -7.25 -16.78
N ARG A 66 -6.52 -8.55 -16.68
CA ARG A 66 -5.99 -9.62 -17.51
C ARG A 66 -6.14 -9.38 -19.01
N GLU A 67 -7.30 -8.91 -19.44
CA GLU A 67 -7.60 -8.63 -20.85
C GLU A 67 -6.82 -7.42 -21.37
N ARG A 68 -6.46 -6.48 -20.48
CA ARG A 68 -5.78 -5.23 -20.83
C ARG A 68 -4.26 -5.35 -20.85
N ARG A 69 -3.68 -6.33 -20.15
CA ARG A 69 -2.21 -6.50 -20.03
C ARG A 69 -1.54 -6.57 -21.39
N SER A 70 -2.08 -7.37 -22.32
CA SER A 70 -1.46 -7.63 -23.62
C SER A 70 -1.16 -6.36 -24.43
N ALA A 71 -1.93 -5.29 -24.26
CA ALA A 71 -1.72 -4.01 -24.92
C ALA A 71 -0.45 -3.26 -24.46
N LEU A 72 0.13 -3.63 -23.32
CA LEU A 72 1.36 -3.05 -22.77
C LEU A 72 2.63 -3.81 -23.19
N TRP A 73 2.51 -4.72 -24.16
CA TRP A 73 3.61 -5.55 -24.62
C TRP A 73 3.77 -5.47 -26.13
N GLN A 74 4.96 -5.05 -26.58
CA GLN A 74 5.33 -4.98 -27.99
C GLN A 74 6.25 -6.13 -28.38
N ARG A 75 5.74 -7.37 -28.28
CA ARG A 75 6.56 -8.58 -28.46
C ARG A 75 6.91 -8.82 -29.92
N ASP A 76 8.20 -8.94 -30.20
CA ASP A 76 8.71 -9.45 -31.48
C ASP A 76 8.88 -10.97 -31.42
N TYR A 77 8.26 -11.71 -32.34
CA TYR A 77 8.33 -13.18 -32.38
C TYR A 77 9.22 -13.69 -33.52
N SER A 78 10.02 -12.83 -34.15
CA SER A 78 10.89 -13.21 -35.28
C SER A 78 12.04 -14.12 -34.89
N SER A 79 12.56 -13.98 -33.66
CA SER A 79 13.57 -14.85 -33.06
C SER A 79 13.51 -14.77 -31.53
N ALA A 80 14.20 -15.69 -30.84
CA ALA A 80 14.34 -15.64 -29.38
C ALA A 80 15.07 -14.36 -28.90
N ASP A 81 16.08 -13.92 -29.65
CA ASP A 81 16.84 -12.71 -29.30
C ASP A 81 15.99 -11.45 -29.49
N ALA A 82 15.30 -11.33 -30.63
CA ALA A 82 14.39 -10.21 -30.90
C ALA A 82 13.25 -10.16 -29.87
N TYR A 83 12.73 -11.32 -29.48
CA TYR A 83 11.74 -11.42 -28.42
C TYR A 83 12.28 -10.85 -27.10
N ASN A 84 13.45 -11.32 -26.65
CA ASN A 84 14.06 -10.86 -25.40
C ASN A 84 14.38 -9.36 -25.42
N GLU A 85 14.87 -8.84 -26.53
CA GLU A 85 15.12 -7.41 -26.71
C GLU A 85 13.82 -6.59 -26.61
N SER A 86 12.77 -7.05 -27.28
CA SER A 86 11.48 -6.35 -27.33
C SER A 86 10.76 -6.23 -25.97
N ILE A 87 11.10 -7.09 -25.00
CA ILE A 87 10.48 -7.12 -23.66
C ILE A 87 11.38 -6.56 -22.54
N MET A 88 12.57 -6.02 -22.86
CA MET A 88 13.50 -5.53 -21.83
C MET A 88 12.87 -4.48 -20.92
N GLU A 89 12.08 -3.56 -21.47
CA GLU A 89 11.40 -2.55 -20.65
C GLU A 89 10.34 -3.16 -19.72
N ASN A 90 9.62 -4.20 -20.18
CA ASN A 90 8.68 -4.93 -19.33
C ASN A 90 9.45 -5.58 -18.16
N ARG A 91 10.60 -6.19 -18.43
CA ARG A 91 11.47 -6.78 -17.39
C ARG A 91 11.96 -5.72 -16.39
N ASP A 92 12.33 -4.54 -16.85
CA ASP A 92 12.75 -3.41 -15.99
C ASP A 92 11.60 -2.86 -15.14
N ARG A 93 10.39 -2.75 -15.70
CA ARG A 93 9.19 -2.37 -14.95
C ARG A 93 8.85 -3.41 -13.89
N PHE A 94 8.89 -4.70 -14.22
CA PHE A 94 8.69 -5.79 -13.27
C PHE A 94 9.72 -5.74 -12.13
N ARG A 95 11.02 -5.55 -12.47
CA ARG A 95 12.10 -5.40 -11.48
C ARG A 95 11.82 -4.28 -10.48
N LYS A 96 11.30 -3.14 -10.96
CA LYS A 96 10.87 -2.02 -10.11
C LYS A 96 9.66 -2.38 -9.24
N MET A 97 8.63 -3.02 -9.81
CA MET A 97 7.41 -3.39 -9.07
C MET A 97 7.69 -4.32 -7.89
N ILE A 98 8.61 -5.28 -8.04
CA ILE A 98 9.02 -6.17 -6.94
C ILE A 98 10.12 -5.56 -6.06
N GLY A 99 10.57 -4.32 -6.33
CA GLY A 99 11.58 -3.64 -5.52
C GLY A 99 13.00 -4.21 -5.63
N ALA A 100 13.32 -4.97 -6.68
CA ALA A 100 14.66 -5.54 -6.91
C ALA A 100 15.58 -4.55 -7.65
N THR A 101 15.63 -3.30 -7.20
CA THR A 101 16.28 -2.19 -7.94
C THR A 101 17.70 -1.87 -7.49
N ASP A 102 18.13 -2.37 -6.33
CA ASP A 102 19.48 -2.11 -5.82
C ASP A 102 20.55 -2.86 -6.61
N SER A 103 21.71 -2.25 -6.76
CA SER A 103 22.86 -2.87 -7.40
C SER A 103 23.44 -3.96 -6.50
N ARG A 104 23.53 -5.19 -7.00
CA ARG A 104 24.18 -6.29 -6.29
C ARG A 104 25.68 -6.10 -6.24
N VAL A 105 26.29 -6.39 -5.09
CA VAL A 105 27.75 -6.34 -4.94
C VAL A 105 28.43 -7.52 -5.63
N SER A 106 27.76 -8.67 -5.71
CA SER A 106 28.21 -9.88 -6.43
C SER A 106 28.47 -9.62 -7.91
N ALA A 107 27.59 -8.87 -8.58
CA ALA A 107 27.74 -8.51 -9.99
C ALA A 107 28.89 -7.51 -10.23
N ALA A 108 29.20 -6.67 -9.24
CA ALA A 108 30.20 -5.61 -9.37
C ALA A 108 31.64 -6.06 -9.06
N SER A 109 31.82 -7.20 -8.39
CA SER A 109 33.14 -7.66 -7.92
C SER A 109 33.37 -9.14 -8.20
N LYS A 110 34.35 -9.42 -9.07
CA LYS A 110 34.82 -10.79 -9.37
C LYS A 110 35.62 -11.44 -8.23
N ARG A 111 35.76 -10.77 -7.08
CA ARG A 111 36.49 -11.30 -5.91
C ARG A 111 35.55 -11.99 -4.91
N LEU A 112 34.24 -11.87 -5.10
CA LEU A 112 33.26 -12.48 -4.22
C LEU A 112 33.06 -13.95 -4.62
N SER A 113 32.83 -14.80 -3.62
CA SER A 113 32.54 -16.22 -3.79
C SER A 113 31.57 -16.67 -2.70
N PHE A 114 31.09 -17.91 -2.77
CA PHE A 114 30.48 -18.53 -1.61
C PHE A 114 31.52 -18.65 -0.49
N GLU A 115 31.21 -18.09 0.67
CA GLU A 115 32.03 -18.16 1.87
C GLU A 115 31.62 -19.39 2.68
N LEU A 116 32.55 -20.31 2.91
CA LEU A 116 32.31 -21.48 3.75
C LEU A 116 32.42 -21.07 5.23
N LEU A 117 31.34 -21.23 6.00
CA LEU A 117 31.30 -20.77 7.39
C LEU A 117 31.98 -21.77 8.33
N ALA A 118 33.20 -21.44 8.78
CA ALA A 118 33.99 -22.23 9.73
C ALA A 118 34.57 -21.33 10.84
N THR A 119 34.88 -21.92 11.99
CA THR A 119 35.65 -21.29 13.08
C THR A 119 36.91 -22.12 13.36
N LEU A 120 37.79 -21.65 14.26
CA LEU A 120 38.98 -22.41 14.66
C LEU A 120 38.64 -23.83 15.16
N ASP A 121 37.48 -23.98 15.79
CA ASP A 121 37.03 -25.24 16.38
C ASP A 121 35.89 -25.91 15.61
N ARG A 122 35.40 -25.31 14.51
CA ARG A 122 34.19 -25.77 13.81
C ARG A 122 34.35 -25.78 12.30
N SER A 123 34.13 -26.94 11.69
CA SER A 123 34.09 -27.09 10.23
C SER A 123 32.80 -26.50 9.62
N SER A 124 32.86 -26.09 8.35
CA SER A 124 31.66 -25.73 7.58
C SER A 124 30.81 -26.92 7.19
N ILE A 125 31.33 -28.15 7.29
CA ILE A 125 30.64 -29.36 6.85
C ILE A 125 29.50 -29.71 7.83
N VAL A 126 28.27 -29.69 7.30
CA VAL A 126 27.02 -30.00 8.02
C VAL A 126 26.66 -31.47 7.85
N ALA A 127 26.89 -32.03 6.67
CA ALA A 127 26.68 -33.44 6.35
C ALA A 127 27.60 -33.85 5.20
N ARG A 128 27.86 -35.15 5.05
CA ARG A 128 28.54 -35.70 3.88
C ARG A 128 27.97 -37.07 3.51
N SER A 129 28.16 -37.46 2.27
CA SER A 129 27.86 -38.78 1.73
C SER A 129 29.08 -39.30 0.97
N GLN A 130 28.93 -40.35 0.17
CA GLN A 130 30.04 -40.87 -0.62
C GLN A 130 30.44 -39.91 -1.75
N SER A 131 29.48 -39.15 -2.30
CA SER A 131 29.68 -38.33 -3.51
C SER A 131 29.39 -36.83 -3.34
N VAL A 132 28.82 -36.43 -2.19
CA VAL A 132 28.38 -35.04 -1.92
C VAL A 132 28.80 -34.60 -0.52
N THR A 133 29.36 -33.39 -0.42
CA THR A 133 29.61 -32.68 0.84
C THR A 133 28.68 -31.49 0.99
N VAL A 134 28.02 -31.35 2.14
CA VAL A 134 27.12 -30.23 2.45
C VAL A 134 27.84 -29.24 3.36
N HIS A 135 27.94 -28.00 2.91
CA HIS A 135 28.57 -26.91 3.66
C HIS A 135 27.54 -25.88 4.12
N GLU A 136 27.72 -25.31 5.32
CA GLU A 136 27.10 -24.04 5.69
C GLU A 136 27.83 -22.90 4.97
N ILE A 137 27.08 -22.04 4.29
CA ILE A 137 27.62 -20.98 3.45
C ILE A 137 26.96 -19.63 3.69
N LYS A 138 27.69 -18.58 3.30
CA LYS A 138 27.24 -17.19 3.20
C LYS A 138 27.70 -16.59 1.87
N TRP A 139 26.95 -15.66 1.30
CA TRP A 139 27.41 -14.84 0.18
C TRP A 139 26.84 -13.41 0.22
N GLN A 140 27.63 -12.46 -0.28
CA GLN A 140 27.27 -11.05 -0.32
C GLN A 140 26.24 -10.76 -1.42
N VAL A 141 25.21 -9.98 -1.09
CA VAL A 141 24.08 -9.69 -2.00
C VAL A 141 23.99 -8.19 -2.28
N LEU A 142 23.74 -7.39 -1.25
CA LEU A 142 23.77 -5.92 -1.29
C LEU A 142 24.78 -5.42 -0.25
N GLU A 143 25.08 -4.13 -0.25
CA GLU A 143 25.88 -3.53 0.82
C GLU A 143 25.19 -3.74 2.18
N GLY A 144 25.79 -4.57 3.05
CA GLY A 144 25.24 -4.92 4.37
C GLY A 144 24.12 -5.97 4.36
N VAL A 145 23.82 -6.58 3.21
CA VAL A 145 22.85 -7.68 3.10
C VAL A 145 23.51 -8.89 2.47
N THR A 146 23.37 -10.03 3.14
CA THR A 146 23.90 -11.30 2.69
C THR A 146 22.79 -12.33 2.55
N ALA A 147 23.11 -13.43 1.89
CA ALA A 147 22.33 -14.65 1.95
C ALA A 147 23.14 -15.70 2.70
N GLU A 148 22.45 -16.47 3.55
CA GLU A 148 23.02 -17.58 4.31
C GLU A 148 22.19 -18.83 4.08
N GLY A 149 22.83 -20.00 4.07
CA GLY A 149 22.16 -21.26 3.73
C GLY A 149 23.12 -22.43 3.66
N LEU A 150 22.80 -23.39 2.79
CA LEU A 150 23.61 -24.58 2.57
C LEU A 150 24.08 -24.68 1.12
N LEU A 151 25.25 -25.29 0.91
CA LEU A 151 25.80 -25.64 -0.40
C LEU A 151 26.07 -27.14 -0.45
N LEU A 152 25.37 -27.86 -1.31
CA LEU A 152 25.67 -29.25 -1.63
C LEU A 152 26.67 -29.25 -2.77
N LYS A 153 27.90 -29.66 -2.46
CA LYS A 153 29.01 -29.73 -3.41
C LYS A 153 29.24 -31.19 -3.80
N PRO A 154 28.95 -31.58 -5.06
CA PRO A 154 29.34 -32.89 -5.57
C PRO A 154 30.85 -32.95 -5.88
N ASP A 155 31.39 -34.16 -5.97
CA ASP A 155 32.79 -34.37 -6.37
C ASP A 155 33.08 -33.82 -7.78
N ARG A 156 32.11 -33.96 -8.68
CA ARG A 156 32.17 -33.40 -10.04
C ARG A 156 30.94 -32.52 -10.31
N ILE A 157 31.20 -31.24 -10.51
CA ILE A 157 30.20 -30.24 -10.85
C ILE A 157 29.91 -30.31 -12.36
N ARG A 158 28.63 -30.45 -12.72
CA ARG A 158 28.11 -30.51 -14.10
C ARG A 158 27.15 -29.36 -14.42
N ALA A 159 26.37 -28.94 -13.42
CA ALA A 159 25.44 -27.82 -13.47
C ALA A 159 25.40 -27.14 -12.09
N ALA A 160 24.75 -25.99 -11.98
CA ALA A 160 24.43 -25.36 -10.69
C ALA A 160 22.94 -25.14 -10.53
N VAL A 161 22.45 -25.22 -9.30
CA VAL A 161 21.03 -24.98 -8.99
C VAL A 161 20.91 -24.11 -7.75
N VAL A 162 20.09 -23.06 -7.81
CA VAL A 162 19.55 -22.44 -6.60
C VAL A 162 18.23 -23.11 -6.26
N ALA A 163 18.16 -23.84 -5.14
CA ALA A 163 16.95 -24.53 -4.70
C ALA A 163 16.30 -23.79 -3.52
N LEU A 164 15.04 -23.42 -3.67
CA LEU A 164 14.31 -22.50 -2.80
C LEU A 164 13.23 -23.25 -2.02
N PRO A 165 13.38 -23.41 -0.69
CA PRO A 165 12.34 -23.98 0.14
C PRO A 165 11.09 -23.08 0.18
N ASP A 166 9.96 -23.61 0.68
CA ASP A 166 8.90 -22.73 1.17
C ASP A 166 9.41 -21.90 2.36
N ALA A 167 8.77 -20.77 2.67
CA ALA A 167 9.24 -19.87 3.73
C ALA A 167 9.35 -20.55 5.11
N ASP A 168 8.55 -21.57 5.39
CA ASP A 168 8.57 -22.27 6.68
C ASP A 168 9.43 -23.54 6.68
N TRP A 169 10.15 -23.80 5.59
CA TRP A 169 11.11 -24.90 5.50
C TRP A 169 12.53 -24.38 5.62
N THR A 170 13.34 -25.01 6.46
CA THR A 170 14.76 -24.67 6.55
C THR A 170 15.55 -25.32 5.40
N PRO A 171 16.73 -24.77 5.04
CA PRO A 171 17.67 -25.46 4.15
C PRO A 171 17.98 -26.90 4.58
N GLU A 172 18.10 -27.16 5.89
CA GLU A 172 18.39 -28.49 6.43
C GLU A 172 17.24 -29.48 6.20
N MET A 173 15.99 -29.03 6.28
CA MET A 173 14.81 -29.85 5.96
C MET A 173 14.83 -30.25 4.48
N LEU A 174 15.04 -29.29 3.58
CA LEU A 174 15.12 -29.56 2.14
C LEU A 174 16.29 -30.49 1.79
N CYS A 175 17.42 -30.43 2.52
CA CYS A 175 18.54 -31.35 2.36
C CYS A 175 18.28 -32.77 2.89
N GLY A 176 17.23 -33.00 3.68
CA GLY A 176 17.03 -34.27 4.38
C GLY A 176 18.00 -34.52 5.52
N ILE A 177 18.55 -33.45 6.12
CA ILE A 177 19.42 -33.55 7.30
C ILE A 177 18.58 -33.61 8.59
N SER A 178 17.32 -33.18 8.52
CA SER A 178 16.33 -33.32 9.59
C SER A 178 15.50 -34.59 9.39
N ASP A 179 15.36 -35.40 10.44
CA ASP A 179 14.72 -36.72 10.41
C ASP A 179 13.18 -36.71 10.18
N SER A 180 12.55 -35.53 10.11
CA SER A 180 11.09 -35.37 10.07
C SER A 180 10.51 -34.84 8.76
N PHE A 181 11.30 -34.77 7.68
CA PHE A 181 10.87 -34.19 6.40
C PHE A 181 10.65 -35.26 5.31
N PRO A 182 9.52 -35.24 4.56
CA PRO A 182 9.24 -36.26 3.53
C PRO A 182 10.35 -36.37 2.48
N GLU A 183 10.81 -37.59 2.18
CA GLU A 183 11.93 -37.83 1.25
C GLU A 183 11.71 -37.21 -0.13
N GLN A 184 10.50 -37.30 -0.68
CA GLN A 184 10.14 -36.72 -1.98
C GLN A 184 10.40 -35.20 -2.05
N LEU A 185 10.25 -34.49 -0.94
CA LEU A 185 10.51 -33.04 -0.87
C LEU A 185 12.01 -32.73 -0.79
N GLN A 186 12.86 -33.73 -0.53
CA GLN A 186 14.31 -33.57 -0.43
C GLN A 186 15.02 -33.65 -1.80
N PHE A 187 14.36 -33.16 -2.87
CA PHE A 187 14.76 -33.35 -4.26
C PHE A 187 16.20 -32.88 -4.58
N VAL A 188 16.74 -31.97 -3.76
CA VAL A 188 18.11 -31.46 -3.85
C VAL A 188 19.18 -32.54 -3.67
N ARG A 189 18.87 -33.65 -2.96
CA ARG A 189 19.80 -34.78 -2.77
C ARG A 189 20.11 -35.47 -4.10
N TRP A 190 19.08 -35.71 -4.91
CA TRP A 190 19.23 -36.31 -6.23
C TRP A 190 19.91 -35.36 -7.22
N LEU A 191 19.57 -34.07 -7.18
CA LEU A 191 20.27 -33.05 -7.98
C LEU A 191 21.76 -33.04 -7.68
N ALA A 192 22.14 -32.98 -6.40
CA ALA A 192 23.54 -32.96 -5.98
C ALA A 192 24.26 -34.25 -6.39
N LYS A 193 23.68 -35.43 -6.12
CA LYS A 193 24.25 -36.73 -6.51
C LYS A 193 24.49 -36.83 -8.02
N ALA A 194 23.62 -36.24 -8.83
CA ALA A 194 23.75 -36.24 -10.28
C ALA A 194 24.78 -35.21 -10.82
N GLY A 195 25.42 -34.44 -9.93
CA GLY A 195 26.51 -33.52 -10.25
C GLY A 195 26.10 -32.05 -10.24
N CYS A 196 24.93 -31.67 -9.74
CA CYS A 196 24.59 -30.26 -9.56
C CYS A 196 25.26 -29.68 -8.31
N LEU A 197 25.91 -28.52 -8.43
CA LEU A 197 26.26 -27.67 -7.30
C LEU A 197 24.99 -26.96 -6.81
N VAL A 198 24.46 -27.34 -5.65
CA VAL A 198 23.15 -26.83 -5.19
C VAL A 198 23.31 -25.84 -4.04
N ALA A 199 22.93 -24.58 -4.25
CA ALA A 199 22.83 -23.57 -3.19
C ALA A 199 21.39 -23.45 -2.70
N ILE A 200 21.19 -23.50 -1.38
CA ILE A 200 19.88 -23.45 -0.73
C ILE A 200 19.87 -22.26 0.25
N PRO A 201 19.39 -21.07 -0.18
CA PRO A 201 19.30 -19.92 0.71
C PRO A 201 18.24 -20.13 1.78
N THR A 202 18.43 -19.45 2.91
CA THR A 202 17.40 -19.27 3.94
C THR A 202 16.36 -18.28 3.45
N MET A 203 15.11 -18.74 3.36
CA MET A 203 13.94 -17.91 3.10
C MET A 203 13.49 -17.24 4.40
N ILE A 204 12.99 -16.01 4.36
CA ILE A 204 12.43 -15.37 5.56
C ILE A 204 11.13 -16.05 5.94
N SER A 205 11.08 -16.58 7.17
CA SER A 205 9.98 -17.41 7.65
C SER A 205 8.71 -16.64 7.97
N ARG A 206 7.60 -17.36 8.14
CA ARG A 206 6.32 -16.77 8.57
C ARG A 206 6.16 -16.71 10.10
N SER A 207 7.18 -17.11 10.86
CA SER A 207 7.24 -16.88 12.31
C SER A 207 7.19 -15.38 12.63
N ASP A 208 6.73 -15.03 13.83
CA ASP A 208 6.65 -13.68 14.38
C ASP A 208 7.67 -13.43 15.52
N GLU A 209 8.53 -14.41 15.79
CA GLU A 209 9.44 -14.42 16.95
C GLU A 209 10.33 -13.17 17.05
N PHE A 210 10.71 -12.59 15.91
CA PHE A 210 11.60 -11.43 15.80
C PHE A 210 10.90 -10.18 15.26
N SER A 211 9.57 -10.19 15.19
CA SER A 211 8.76 -9.08 14.68
C SER A 211 8.48 -8.05 15.77
N GLY A 212 9.53 -7.36 16.20
CA GLY A 212 9.44 -6.39 17.29
C GLY A 212 10.72 -5.62 17.56
N HIS A 213 10.68 -4.80 18.60
CA HIS A 213 11.85 -4.14 19.16
C HIS A 213 11.81 -4.21 20.70
N PRO A 214 12.92 -4.52 21.40
CA PRO A 214 12.92 -4.64 22.87
C PRO A 214 12.39 -3.41 23.61
N ASP A 215 12.67 -2.21 23.10
CA ASP A 215 12.23 -0.95 23.72
C ASP A 215 10.79 -0.53 23.37
N VAL A 216 10.10 -1.28 22.50
CA VAL A 216 8.74 -0.96 22.03
C VAL A 216 7.74 -2.07 22.33
N GLY A 217 8.08 -3.30 21.96
CA GLY A 217 7.23 -4.48 22.00
C GLY A 217 7.27 -5.28 20.72
N PHE A 218 6.71 -6.49 20.79
CA PHE A 218 6.61 -7.44 19.69
C PHE A 218 5.19 -7.54 19.16
N THR A 219 5.03 -8.11 17.97
CA THR A 219 3.77 -8.20 17.23
C THR A 219 3.58 -9.60 16.68
N ASN A 220 2.35 -9.98 16.37
CA ASN A 220 2.06 -11.23 15.64
C ASN A 220 2.28 -11.13 14.11
N LEU A 221 3.02 -10.12 13.65
CA LEU A 221 3.36 -9.98 12.24
C LEU A 221 4.32 -11.12 11.85
N PRO A 222 4.06 -11.89 10.78
CA PRO A 222 5.10 -12.73 10.19
C PRO A 222 6.35 -11.90 9.89
N HIS A 223 7.56 -12.45 10.01
CA HIS A 223 8.80 -11.73 9.66
C HIS A 223 8.72 -11.11 8.26
N ARG A 224 8.08 -11.83 7.32
CA ARG A 224 7.80 -11.35 5.95
C ARG A 224 6.92 -10.11 5.92
N GLU A 225 5.87 -10.04 6.74
CA GLU A 225 5.01 -8.86 6.84
C GLU A 225 5.71 -7.70 7.57
N PHE A 226 6.43 -8.01 8.65
CA PHE A 226 7.18 -7.02 9.42
C PHE A 226 8.21 -6.29 8.54
N LEU A 227 8.94 -7.04 7.70
CA LEU A 227 9.82 -6.44 6.71
C LEU A 227 9.05 -5.76 5.56
N TYR A 228 7.95 -6.37 5.07
CA TYR A 228 7.13 -5.79 4.00
C TYR A 228 6.66 -4.38 4.35
N ARG A 229 6.09 -4.16 5.55
CA ARG A 229 5.56 -2.85 5.95
C ARG A 229 6.64 -1.76 5.93
N GLN A 230 7.85 -2.08 6.37
CA GLN A 230 8.99 -1.16 6.32
C GLN A 230 9.46 -0.91 4.89
N ALA A 231 9.63 -2.00 4.12
CA ALA A 231 10.23 -1.98 2.79
C ALA A 231 9.32 -1.34 1.74
N PHE A 232 8.00 -1.58 1.83
CA PHE A 232 7.00 -1.10 0.87
C PHE A 232 7.02 0.43 0.77
N GLU A 233 7.13 1.11 1.91
CA GLU A 233 7.26 2.57 2.02
C GLU A 233 8.51 3.12 1.29
N MET A 234 9.57 2.30 1.21
CA MET A 234 10.83 2.61 0.51
C MET A 234 10.88 2.07 -0.93
N GLY A 235 9.77 1.56 -1.48
CA GLY A 235 9.75 0.99 -2.83
C GLY A 235 10.61 -0.27 -2.92
N ARG A 236 10.64 -1.04 -1.84
CA ARG A 236 11.25 -2.37 -1.74
C ARG A 236 10.19 -3.38 -1.36
N HIS A 237 10.49 -4.65 -1.59
CA HIS A 237 9.58 -5.74 -1.29
C HIS A 237 10.39 -6.97 -0.89
N ILE A 238 9.86 -7.81 0.02
CA ILE A 238 10.54 -9.05 0.44
C ILE A 238 10.82 -9.96 -0.77
N ILE A 239 9.88 -10.05 -1.72
CA ILE A 239 10.08 -10.72 -3.02
C ILE A 239 11.35 -10.20 -3.72
N GLY A 240 11.52 -8.89 -3.82
CA GLY A 240 12.70 -8.30 -4.45
C GLY A 240 14.00 -8.64 -3.72
N PHE A 241 14.00 -8.60 -2.38
CA PHE A 241 15.18 -8.99 -1.61
C PHE A 241 15.55 -10.46 -1.82
N GLU A 242 14.59 -11.38 -1.76
CA GLU A 242 14.85 -12.80 -1.96
C GLU A 242 15.25 -13.12 -3.40
N VAL A 243 14.65 -12.45 -4.40
CA VAL A 243 15.12 -12.52 -5.80
C VAL A 243 16.57 -12.04 -5.91
N GLN A 244 16.95 -10.93 -5.25
CA GLN A 244 18.35 -10.47 -5.26
C GLN A 244 19.30 -11.49 -4.64
N LYS A 245 18.89 -12.23 -3.59
CA LYS A 245 19.70 -13.33 -3.02
C LYS A 245 19.93 -14.45 -4.05
N VAL A 246 18.90 -14.81 -4.82
CA VAL A 246 18.99 -15.78 -5.92
C VAL A 246 19.92 -15.28 -7.01
N LEU A 247 19.72 -14.05 -7.50
CA LEU A 247 20.53 -13.50 -8.58
C LEU A 247 21.99 -13.28 -8.17
N ALA A 248 22.27 -13.03 -6.88
CA ALA A 248 23.63 -13.02 -6.37
C ALA A 248 24.27 -14.42 -6.43
N ALA A 249 23.52 -15.50 -6.14
CA ALA A 249 24.04 -16.86 -6.33
C ALA A 249 24.29 -17.17 -7.81
N VAL A 250 23.42 -16.71 -8.72
CA VAL A 250 23.63 -16.82 -10.18
C VAL A 250 24.92 -16.08 -10.60
N ASP A 251 25.15 -14.86 -10.10
CA ASP A 251 26.39 -14.11 -10.38
C ASP A 251 27.62 -14.92 -9.95
N LEU A 252 27.57 -15.61 -8.81
CA LEU A 252 28.69 -16.40 -8.29
C LEU A 252 28.88 -17.72 -9.05
N PHE A 253 27.81 -18.37 -9.52
CA PHE A 253 27.91 -19.56 -10.36
C PHE A 253 28.54 -19.24 -11.71
N GLU A 254 28.13 -18.14 -12.36
CA GLU A 254 28.73 -17.67 -13.62
C GLU A 254 30.21 -17.31 -13.42
N GLN A 255 30.57 -16.68 -12.29
CA GLN A 255 31.97 -16.39 -11.96
C GLN A 255 32.80 -17.65 -11.69
N HIS A 256 32.19 -18.69 -11.12
CA HIS A 256 32.84 -19.97 -10.89
C HIS A 256 33.14 -20.70 -12.20
N SER A 257 32.16 -20.73 -13.12
CA SER A 257 32.31 -21.33 -14.44
C SER A 257 31.28 -20.71 -15.40
N PRO A 258 31.71 -19.88 -16.37
CA PRO A 258 30.80 -19.19 -17.30
C PRO A 258 29.94 -20.12 -18.15
N ASP A 259 30.42 -21.33 -18.46
CA ASP A 259 29.72 -22.32 -19.28
C ASP A 259 28.80 -23.25 -18.46
N LEU A 260 28.68 -23.01 -17.15
CA LEU A 260 27.87 -23.85 -16.27
C LEU A 260 26.39 -23.56 -16.47
N LEU A 261 25.59 -24.58 -16.78
CA LEU A 261 24.13 -24.45 -16.84
C LEU A 261 23.56 -24.18 -15.45
N ILE A 262 22.68 -23.18 -15.35
CA ILE A 262 22.12 -22.70 -14.07
C ILE A 262 20.62 -22.96 -14.02
N GLY A 263 20.20 -23.70 -13.00
CA GLY A 263 18.79 -23.93 -12.68
C GLY A 263 18.32 -23.13 -11.46
N VAL A 264 17.02 -22.84 -11.40
CA VAL A 264 16.36 -22.40 -10.17
C VAL A 264 15.12 -23.25 -9.94
N ALA A 265 15.02 -23.88 -8.76
CA ALA A 265 13.89 -24.72 -8.40
C ALA A 265 13.28 -24.22 -7.09
N GLY A 266 11.95 -24.16 -6.96
CA GLY A 266 11.35 -23.71 -5.72
C GLY A 266 9.94 -24.22 -5.46
N VAL A 267 9.59 -24.33 -4.17
CA VAL A 267 8.28 -24.80 -3.69
C VAL A 267 7.58 -23.72 -2.88
N GLY A 268 6.28 -23.51 -3.09
CA GLY A 268 5.50 -22.52 -2.31
C GLY A 268 6.03 -21.09 -2.51
N GLU A 269 6.45 -20.40 -1.44
CA GLU A 269 7.16 -19.11 -1.62
C GLU A 269 8.43 -19.24 -2.44
N GLY A 270 9.17 -20.34 -2.31
CA GLY A 270 10.34 -20.59 -3.15
C GLY A 270 9.97 -20.65 -4.63
N GLY A 271 8.79 -21.17 -4.96
CA GLY A 271 8.26 -21.20 -6.33
C GLY A 271 7.95 -19.80 -6.87
N LEU A 272 7.39 -18.93 -6.04
CA LEU A 272 7.20 -17.50 -6.35
C LEU A 272 8.55 -16.83 -6.68
N ILE A 273 9.54 -17.00 -5.82
CA ILE A 273 10.86 -16.37 -6.01
C ILE A 273 11.59 -16.97 -7.23
N ALA A 274 11.47 -18.28 -7.47
CA ALA A 274 12.03 -18.94 -8.64
C ALA A 274 11.48 -18.36 -9.95
N LEU A 275 10.14 -18.23 -10.06
CA LEU A 275 9.49 -17.63 -11.22
C LEU A 275 9.93 -16.17 -11.43
N CYS A 276 9.95 -15.38 -10.36
CA CYS A 276 10.39 -13.98 -10.43
C CYS A 276 11.85 -13.83 -10.86
N ALA A 277 12.75 -14.66 -10.31
CA ALA A 277 14.17 -14.65 -10.66
C ALA A 277 14.39 -15.04 -12.13
N ALA A 278 13.76 -16.14 -12.57
CA ALA A 278 13.84 -16.60 -13.96
C ALA A 278 13.31 -15.57 -14.95
N ALA A 279 12.23 -14.86 -14.61
CA ALA A 279 11.69 -13.78 -15.44
C ALA A 279 12.66 -12.58 -15.59
N LEU A 280 13.46 -12.30 -14.55
CA LEU A 280 14.36 -11.15 -14.50
C LEU A 280 15.77 -11.39 -15.03
N ASP A 281 16.23 -12.64 -15.09
CA ASP A 281 17.60 -12.97 -15.45
C ASP A 281 17.65 -14.08 -16.50
N SER A 282 18.20 -13.76 -17.67
CA SER A 282 18.27 -14.67 -18.81
C SER A 282 19.33 -15.76 -18.66
N ARG A 283 20.23 -15.67 -17.68
CA ARG A 283 21.26 -16.68 -17.41
C ARG A 283 20.73 -17.95 -16.74
N ILE A 284 19.46 -17.97 -16.32
CA ILE A 284 18.83 -19.16 -15.72
C ILE A 284 18.26 -20.03 -16.85
N ASP A 285 18.89 -21.17 -17.11
CA ASP A 285 18.56 -22.08 -18.21
C ASP A 285 17.29 -22.90 -17.98
N SER A 286 17.07 -23.32 -16.73
CA SER A 286 15.93 -24.16 -16.35
C SER A 286 15.30 -23.70 -15.05
N THR A 287 13.97 -23.65 -15.01
CA THR A 287 13.22 -23.23 -13.82
C THR A 287 12.15 -24.25 -13.45
N LEU A 288 12.08 -24.64 -12.18
CA LEU A 288 11.01 -25.45 -11.61
C LEU A 288 10.21 -24.62 -10.60
N VAL A 289 8.91 -24.46 -10.84
CA VAL A 289 7.96 -23.74 -10.00
C VAL A 289 6.91 -24.71 -9.48
N SER A 290 7.03 -25.11 -8.21
CA SER A 290 6.13 -26.07 -7.58
C SER A 290 5.12 -25.37 -6.66
N GLY A 291 3.83 -25.53 -6.98
CA GLY A 291 2.72 -25.15 -6.10
C GLY A 291 2.38 -23.66 -6.02
N TYR A 292 2.99 -22.80 -6.86
CA TYR A 292 2.73 -21.34 -6.86
C TYR A 292 1.89 -20.84 -8.05
N PHE A 293 2.12 -21.39 -9.25
CA PHE A 293 1.70 -20.80 -10.52
C PHE A 293 0.17 -20.87 -10.75
N GLN A 294 -0.52 -19.73 -10.84
CA GLN A 294 -1.99 -19.67 -11.03
C GLN A 294 -2.49 -18.31 -11.52
N GLU A 295 -3.79 -18.18 -11.77
CA GLU A 295 -4.43 -16.88 -12.02
C GLU A 295 -4.28 -15.95 -10.80
N ARG A 296 -3.85 -14.70 -11.01
CA ARG A 296 -3.39 -13.81 -9.94
C ARG A 296 -4.40 -12.75 -9.50
N GLU A 297 -5.56 -12.67 -10.12
CA GLU A 297 -6.57 -11.64 -9.88
C GLU A 297 -7.18 -11.69 -8.47
N GLU A 298 -7.01 -12.81 -7.74
CA GLU A 298 -7.39 -12.95 -6.34
C GLU A 298 -6.23 -12.78 -5.35
N MET A 299 -5.04 -12.29 -5.76
CA MET A 299 -3.87 -12.14 -4.88
C MET A 299 -4.12 -11.31 -3.62
N TRP A 300 -5.12 -10.44 -3.63
CA TRP A 300 -5.53 -9.63 -2.48
C TRP A 300 -6.01 -10.49 -1.30
N ARG A 301 -6.29 -11.78 -1.50
CA ARG A 301 -6.67 -12.76 -0.46
C ARG A 301 -5.48 -13.46 0.19
N GLU A 302 -4.31 -13.40 -0.44
CA GLU A 302 -3.08 -14.04 0.04
C GLU A 302 -2.52 -13.26 1.24
N PRO A 303 -1.41 -13.63 1.88
CA PRO A 303 -0.79 -12.76 2.89
C PRO A 303 -0.33 -11.42 2.29
N ILE A 304 -0.34 -10.34 3.09
CA ILE A 304 -0.07 -8.98 2.57
C ILE A 304 1.33 -8.84 1.95
N TYR A 305 2.30 -9.63 2.41
CA TYR A 305 3.64 -9.69 1.83
C TYR A 305 3.71 -10.31 0.42
N ARG A 306 2.58 -10.67 -0.19
CA ARG A 306 2.44 -10.99 -1.62
C ARG A 306 1.69 -9.91 -2.43
N ASN A 307 1.26 -8.82 -1.79
CA ASN A 307 0.55 -7.73 -2.43
C ASN A 307 1.53 -6.73 -3.06
N VAL A 308 1.61 -6.75 -4.39
CA VAL A 308 2.59 -5.95 -5.15
C VAL A 308 1.90 -4.77 -5.83
N TRP A 309 2.43 -3.57 -5.64
CA TRP A 309 1.92 -2.35 -6.26
C TRP A 309 2.01 -2.44 -7.79
N ARG A 310 0.88 -2.16 -8.47
CA ARG A 310 0.73 -2.07 -9.93
C ARG A 310 0.96 -3.38 -10.71
N LEU A 311 1.26 -4.49 -10.05
CA LEU A 311 1.64 -5.75 -10.70
C LEU A 311 0.63 -6.20 -11.77
N LEU A 312 -0.65 -6.27 -11.41
CA LEU A 312 -1.69 -6.81 -12.29
C LEU A 312 -2.09 -5.89 -13.43
N THR A 313 -1.58 -4.66 -13.47
CA THR A 313 -1.76 -3.79 -14.64
C THR A 313 -1.01 -4.29 -15.87
N GLU A 314 0.08 -5.04 -15.66
CA GLU A 314 0.98 -5.46 -16.75
C GLU A 314 1.38 -6.95 -16.67
N PHE A 315 1.39 -7.56 -15.47
CA PHE A 315 1.90 -8.91 -15.23
C PHE A 315 0.91 -9.79 -14.47
N GLY A 316 0.75 -11.03 -14.90
CA GLY A 316 0.39 -12.19 -14.09
C GLY A 316 1.40 -13.30 -14.30
N ASP A 317 1.18 -14.49 -13.74
CA ASP A 317 2.13 -15.60 -13.84
C ASP A 317 2.37 -16.04 -15.29
N ALA A 318 1.36 -15.99 -16.15
CA ALA A 318 1.52 -16.24 -17.59
C ALA A 318 2.44 -15.22 -18.29
N GLU A 319 2.37 -13.94 -17.90
CA GLU A 319 3.26 -12.91 -18.40
C GLU A 319 4.70 -13.11 -17.89
N LEU A 320 4.88 -13.57 -16.64
CA LEU A 320 6.19 -13.93 -16.11
C LEU A 320 6.78 -15.13 -16.86
N ALA A 321 5.99 -16.18 -17.12
CA ALA A 321 6.40 -17.29 -17.98
C ALA A 321 6.78 -16.80 -19.39
N GLY A 322 6.05 -15.83 -19.92
CA GLY A 322 6.39 -15.14 -21.16
C GLY A 322 7.74 -14.42 -21.14
N MET A 323 8.28 -14.04 -19.98
CA MET A 323 9.64 -13.46 -19.86
C MET A 323 10.73 -14.51 -19.68
N VAL A 324 10.35 -15.76 -19.35
CA VAL A 324 11.26 -16.90 -19.26
C VAL A 324 11.54 -17.50 -20.64
N THR A 325 10.54 -17.49 -21.53
CA THR A 325 10.65 -18.05 -22.90
C THR A 325 11.88 -17.51 -23.67
N PRO A 326 12.57 -18.34 -24.48
CA PRO A 326 12.28 -19.75 -24.77
C PRO A 326 12.85 -20.75 -23.74
N ARG A 327 13.43 -20.28 -22.63
CA ARG A 327 14.13 -21.14 -21.65
C ARG A 327 13.16 -22.09 -20.93
N ARG A 328 13.69 -23.21 -20.45
CA ARG A 328 12.91 -24.28 -19.82
C ARG A 328 12.18 -23.76 -18.58
N LEU A 329 10.86 -23.90 -18.57
CA LEU A 329 10.01 -23.61 -17.42
C LEU A 329 9.10 -24.82 -17.15
N VAL A 330 9.25 -25.39 -15.96
CA VAL A 330 8.45 -26.50 -15.48
C VAL A 330 7.53 -25.98 -14.38
N ILE A 331 6.23 -26.07 -14.61
CA ILE A 331 5.21 -25.80 -13.61
C ILE A 331 4.78 -27.14 -13.02
N GLU A 332 4.90 -27.27 -11.71
CA GLU A 332 4.38 -28.40 -10.98
C GLU A 332 3.14 -27.99 -10.18
N ALA A 333 1.98 -28.52 -10.57
CA ALA A 333 0.77 -28.45 -9.77
C ALA A 333 0.89 -29.48 -8.63
N CYS A 334 1.12 -28.99 -7.41
CA CYS A 334 1.27 -29.80 -6.20
C CYS A 334 0.73 -29.05 -4.98
N ARG A 335 0.58 -29.78 -3.88
CA ARG A 335 0.31 -29.22 -2.56
C ARG A 335 1.47 -28.31 -2.11
N VAL A 336 1.12 -27.28 -1.34
CA VAL A 336 2.04 -26.40 -0.62
C VAL A 336 1.72 -26.40 0.87
N GLU A 337 2.57 -25.76 1.66
CA GLU A 337 2.21 -25.41 3.03
C GLU A 337 1.04 -24.41 3.01
N GLU A 338 -0.09 -24.83 3.57
CA GLU A 338 -1.27 -23.99 3.66
C GLU A 338 -1.19 -23.11 4.90
N VAL A 339 -1.53 -21.84 4.73
CA VAL A 339 -1.53 -20.82 5.78
C VAL A 339 -2.97 -20.37 5.95
N ALA A 340 -3.58 -20.65 7.10
CA ALA A 340 -4.99 -20.29 7.35
C ALA A 340 -5.18 -18.79 7.65
N GLY A 341 -4.16 -18.15 8.19
CA GLY A 341 -4.16 -16.77 8.68
C GLY A 341 -2.77 -16.35 9.16
N PRO A 342 -2.61 -15.12 9.68
CA PRO A 342 -1.38 -14.74 10.37
C PRO A 342 -1.15 -15.60 11.63
N PRO A 343 0.08 -15.59 12.19
CA PRO A 343 0.38 -16.21 13.47
C PRO A 343 -0.62 -15.84 14.57
N GLU A 344 -0.98 -16.84 15.39
CA GLU A 344 -1.81 -16.60 16.57
C GLU A 344 -1.08 -15.68 17.55
N VAL A 345 -1.83 -14.79 18.19
CA VAL A 345 -1.25 -13.81 19.12
C VAL A 345 -0.75 -14.53 20.36
N THR A 346 0.57 -14.51 20.57
CA THR A 346 1.21 -15.05 21.77
C THR A 346 1.31 -14.01 22.88
N LYS A 347 1.53 -14.46 24.12
CA LYS A 347 1.60 -13.55 25.28
C LYS A 347 2.76 -12.57 25.13
N GLY A 348 2.45 -11.27 25.13
CA GLY A 348 3.44 -10.19 24.97
C GLY A 348 3.55 -9.64 23.55
N HIS A 349 2.88 -10.27 22.59
CA HIS A 349 2.79 -9.80 21.21
C HIS A 349 1.47 -9.02 20.99
N ARG A 350 1.53 -7.95 20.21
CA ARG A 350 0.35 -7.18 19.79
C ARG A 350 -0.34 -7.85 18.62
N ASP A 351 -1.67 -7.80 18.60
CA ASP A 351 -2.49 -8.24 17.47
C ASP A 351 -2.55 -7.16 16.40
N SER A 352 -1.64 -7.27 15.42
CA SER A 352 -1.39 -6.25 14.41
C SER A 352 -1.42 -6.79 12.98
N ALA A 353 -1.42 -8.10 12.78
CA ALA A 353 -1.23 -8.72 11.46
C ALA A 353 -2.39 -8.59 10.49
N ALA A 354 -2.05 -8.41 9.21
CA ALA A 354 -3.03 -8.39 8.15
C ALA A 354 -3.61 -9.80 7.93
N PRO A 355 -4.92 -9.93 7.68
CA PRO A 355 -5.51 -11.22 7.33
C PRO A 355 -4.99 -11.69 5.97
N GLY A 356 -4.90 -13.00 5.75
CA GLY A 356 -4.51 -13.55 4.46
C GLY A 356 -4.26 -15.05 4.56
N ARG A 357 -4.44 -15.77 3.45
CA ARG A 357 -4.29 -17.23 3.44
C ARG A 357 -3.52 -17.73 2.24
N ILE A 358 -2.82 -18.84 2.41
CA ILE A 358 -2.20 -19.59 1.32
C ILE A 358 -2.92 -20.94 1.27
N THR A 359 -3.42 -21.29 0.09
CA THR A 359 -4.06 -22.58 -0.18
C THR A 359 -3.41 -23.19 -1.40
N THR A 360 -3.46 -24.52 -1.51
CA THR A 360 -3.03 -25.23 -2.72
C THR A 360 -3.72 -24.65 -3.95
N CYS A 361 -2.94 -24.35 -5.00
CA CYS A 361 -3.45 -23.76 -6.24
C CYS A 361 -4.48 -24.71 -6.88
N PRO A 362 -5.70 -24.25 -7.21
CA PRO A 362 -6.66 -25.09 -7.93
C PRO A 362 -6.10 -25.52 -9.29
N LEU A 363 -6.08 -26.82 -9.59
CA LEU A 363 -5.53 -27.35 -10.84
C LEU A 363 -6.13 -26.67 -12.08
N SER A 364 -7.43 -26.33 -12.04
CA SER A 364 -8.10 -25.60 -13.12
C SER A 364 -7.48 -24.22 -13.39
N SER A 365 -7.10 -23.50 -12.34
CA SER A 365 -6.44 -22.20 -12.43
C SER A 365 -5.00 -22.34 -12.94
N VAL A 366 -4.24 -23.34 -12.45
CA VAL A 366 -2.90 -23.66 -12.96
C VAL A 366 -2.94 -23.96 -14.46
N VAL A 367 -3.86 -24.82 -14.90
CA VAL A 367 -4.04 -25.19 -16.31
C VAL A 367 -4.45 -23.98 -17.16
N ALA A 368 -5.37 -23.14 -16.66
CA ALA A 368 -5.82 -21.95 -17.38
C ALA A 368 -4.66 -20.95 -17.59
N GLU A 369 -3.88 -20.69 -16.54
CA GLU A 369 -2.75 -19.77 -16.61
C GLU A 369 -1.60 -20.35 -17.45
N HIS A 370 -1.34 -21.67 -17.36
CA HIS A 370 -0.32 -22.33 -18.19
C HIS A 370 -0.68 -22.22 -19.67
N ARG A 371 -1.96 -22.42 -20.03
CA ARG A 371 -2.42 -22.25 -21.43
C ARG A 371 -2.17 -20.83 -21.95
N ARG A 372 -2.33 -19.80 -21.11
CA ARG A 372 -2.02 -18.41 -21.48
C ARG A 372 -0.53 -18.23 -21.76
N GLY A 373 0.34 -18.70 -20.86
CA GLY A 373 1.80 -18.59 -21.05
C GLY A 373 2.32 -19.39 -22.25
N ALA A 374 1.73 -20.56 -22.52
CA ALA A 374 2.14 -21.47 -23.61
C ALA A 374 1.99 -20.86 -25.00
N VAL A 375 1.14 -19.83 -25.16
CA VAL A 375 1.03 -19.09 -26.43
C VAL A 375 2.38 -18.51 -26.85
N HIS A 376 3.18 -18.01 -25.90
CA HIS A 376 4.46 -17.36 -26.20
C HIS A 376 5.51 -18.38 -26.66
N TYR A 377 5.63 -19.50 -25.93
CA TYR A 377 6.50 -20.61 -26.31
C TYR A 377 6.14 -21.20 -27.68
N LYS A 378 4.85 -21.41 -27.94
CA LYS A 378 4.37 -21.91 -29.24
C LYS A 378 4.71 -20.97 -30.39
N ARG A 379 4.54 -19.66 -30.22
CA ARG A 379 4.84 -18.68 -31.29
C ARG A 379 6.32 -18.60 -31.64
N LEU A 380 7.21 -18.96 -30.72
CA LEU A 380 8.65 -19.06 -30.96
C LEU A 380 9.11 -20.46 -31.40
N GLY A 381 8.21 -21.45 -31.49
CA GLY A 381 8.57 -22.83 -31.84
C GLY A 381 9.23 -23.63 -30.71
N HIS A 382 9.07 -23.20 -29.45
CA HIS A 382 9.65 -23.83 -28.26
C HIS A 382 8.59 -24.43 -27.32
N GLU A 383 7.49 -24.96 -27.86
CA GLU A 383 6.39 -25.51 -27.05
C GLU A 383 6.80 -26.65 -26.11
N GLY A 384 7.87 -27.38 -26.42
CA GLY A 384 8.45 -28.41 -25.55
C GLY A 384 9.19 -27.87 -24.33
N GLU A 385 9.45 -26.56 -24.25
CA GLU A 385 10.20 -25.93 -23.14
C GLU A 385 9.30 -25.40 -22.02
N PHE A 386 7.96 -25.38 -22.19
CA PHE A 386 7.02 -25.05 -21.13
C PHE A 386 6.17 -26.25 -20.75
N ILE A 387 6.46 -26.85 -19.60
CA ILE A 387 5.89 -28.13 -19.19
C ILE A 387 5.01 -27.95 -17.96
N LEU A 388 3.82 -28.56 -18.01
CA LEU A 388 2.98 -28.81 -16.85
C LEU A 388 3.17 -30.24 -16.34
N ALA A 389 3.70 -30.36 -15.12
CA ALA A 389 3.67 -31.58 -14.31
C ALA A 389 2.53 -31.46 -13.29
N VAL A 390 1.76 -32.54 -13.14
CA VAL A 390 0.70 -32.62 -12.12
C VAL A 390 1.13 -33.70 -11.15
N SER A 391 1.38 -33.31 -9.90
CA SER A 391 1.66 -34.26 -8.84
C SER A 391 0.34 -34.90 -8.42
N ASP A 392 0.23 -36.22 -8.56
CA ASP A 392 -1.01 -37.00 -8.54
C ASP A 392 -2.01 -36.69 -9.68
N LYS A 393 -3.32 -36.93 -9.48
CA LYS A 393 -4.38 -36.67 -10.48
C LYS A 393 -5.04 -35.29 -10.34
N GLU A 394 -4.99 -34.69 -9.16
CA GLU A 394 -5.65 -33.43 -8.81
C GLU A 394 -4.65 -32.30 -8.54
N GLY A 395 -3.35 -32.55 -8.61
CA GLY A 395 -2.33 -31.57 -8.27
C GLY A 395 -2.20 -31.36 -6.76
N ARG A 396 -2.53 -32.39 -5.96
CA ARG A 396 -2.52 -32.33 -4.49
C ARG A 396 -1.40 -33.18 -3.87
N GLY A 397 -0.60 -33.85 -4.68
CA GLY A 397 0.56 -34.60 -4.24
C GLY A 397 1.68 -33.67 -3.75
N LEU A 398 2.72 -34.26 -3.17
CA LEU A 398 3.92 -33.51 -2.77
C LEU A 398 4.66 -32.97 -3.98
N ALA A 399 5.42 -31.88 -3.79
CA ALA A 399 6.34 -31.35 -4.80
C ALA A 399 7.46 -32.36 -5.11
N GLY A 400 8.18 -32.14 -6.21
CA GLY A 400 9.31 -32.99 -6.60
C GLY A 400 8.89 -34.30 -7.27
N SER A 401 7.79 -34.29 -8.03
CA SER A 401 7.38 -35.46 -8.83
C SER A 401 8.44 -35.83 -9.87
N ALA A 402 8.54 -37.12 -10.19
CA ALA A 402 9.52 -37.64 -11.15
C ALA A 402 9.47 -36.91 -12.50
N LYS A 403 8.26 -36.62 -13.01
CA LYS A 403 8.07 -35.85 -14.24
C LYS A 403 8.63 -34.43 -14.13
N ALA A 404 8.36 -33.73 -13.02
CA ALA A 404 8.83 -32.37 -12.82
C ALA A 404 10.36 -32.32 -12.75
N LEU A 405 10.97 -33.19 -11.94
CA LEU A 405 12.42 -33.23 -11.73
C LEU A 405 13.19 -33.64 -12.99
N SER A 406 12.78 -34.72 -13.67
CA SER A 406 13.43 -35.19 -14.89
C SER A 406 13.37 -34.14 -16.02
N THR A 407 12.23 -33.45 -16.15
CA THR A 407 12.06 -32.41 -17.17
C THR A 407 12.91 -31.17 -16.84
N PHE A 408 13.01 -30.80 -15.56
CA PHE A 408 13.84 -29.70 -15.10
C PHE A 408 15.34 -29.99 -15.32
N SER A 409 15.80 -31.18 -14.93
CA SER A 409 17.21 -31.56 -14.98
C SER A 409 17.71 -31.85 -16.39
N ALA A 410 16.83 -32.32 -17.30
CA ALA A 410 17.19 -32.55 -18.70
C ALA A 410 17.73 -31.29 -19.38
N ALA A 411 17.15 -30.12 -19.10
CA ALA A 411 17.65 -28.85 -19.64
C ALA A 411 18.98 -28.40 -19.01
N LEU A 412 19.38 -28.99 -17.88
CA LEU A 412 20.69 -28.79 -17.25
C LEU A 412 21.72 -29.85 -17.68
N ALA A 413 21.38 -30.70 -18.67
CA ALA A 413 22.20 -31.82 -19.12
C ALA A 413 22.57 -32.79 -17.97
N VAL A 414 21.65 -32.99 -17.03
CA VAL A 414 21.80 -33.90 -15.89
C VAL A 414 20.64 -34.91 -15.84
N GLU A 415 20.99 -36.20 -15.78
CA GLU A 415 20.03 -37.29 -15.61
C GLU A 415 19.83 -37.59 -14.12
N LEU A 416 18.57 -37.64 -13.69
CA LEU A 416 18.20 -37.96 -12.31
C LEU A 416 17.61 -39.37 -12.23
N ASP A 417 18.14 -40.16 -11.30
CA ASP A 417 17.50 -41.39 -10.84
C ASP A 417 16.71 -41.08 -9.57
N VAL A 418 15.48 -40.58 -9.75
CA VAL A 418 14.59 -40.17 -8.65
C VAL A 418 13.98 -41.35 -7.89
N ASP A 419 14.04 -42.56 -8.47
CA ASP A 419 13.57 -43.79 -7.84
C ASP A 419 14.65 -44.45 -6.98
N ALA A 420 15.92 -44.10 -7.18
CA ALA A 420 17.01 -44.56 -6.32
C ALA A 420 16.88 -44.02 -4.89
N GLU A 421 17.16 -44.90 -3.93
CA GLU A 421 17.28 -44.51 -2.53
C GLU A 421 18.34 -43.40 -2.36
N PRO A 422 18.03 -42.34 -1.62
CA PRO A 422 18.94 -41.22 -1.48
C PRO A 422 20.10 -41.60 -0.54
N GLU A 423 21.32 -41.16 -0.87
CA GLU A 423 22.53 -41.53 -0.13
C GLU A 423 22.46 -41.12 1.34
N LYS A 424 22.74 -42.04 2.26
CA LYS A 424 22.69 -41.76 3.70
C LYS A 424 23.71 -40.67 4.07
N TRP A 425 23.25 -39.70 4.87
CA TRP A 425 24.12 -38.67 5.41
C TRP A 425 24.93 -39.19 6.60
N GLU A 426 26.25 -39.01 6.54
CA GLU A 426 27.08 -38.94 7.72
C GLU A 426 26.90 -37.54 8.33
N ALA A 427 26.29 -37.51 9.51
CA ALA A 427 26.01 -36.27 10.23
C ALA A 427 27.32 -35.54 10.58
N GLY A 428 27.38 -34.28 10.18
CA GLY A 428 28.37 -33.32 10.69
C GLY A 428 27.76 -32.55 11.86
N ARG A 429 27.79 -31.22 11.77
CA ARG A 429 27.15 -30.34 12.75
C ARG A 429 25.74 -29.93 12.34
N THR A 430 24.92 -29.54 13.31
CA THR A 430 23.61 -28.91 13.06
C THR A 430 23.72 -27.38 13.23
N PRO A 431 23.60 -26.59 12.14
CA PRO A 431 23.56 -25.13 12.23
C PRO A 431 22.35 -24.63 13.01
N SER A 432 22.50 -23.48 13.68
CA SER A 432 21.38 -22.76 14.31
C SER A 432 20.59 -22.02 13.23
N HIS A 433 19.51 -22.65 12.74
CA HIS A 433 18.61 -22.02 11.78
C HIS A 433 17.96 -20.76 12.35
N LYS A 434 17.72 -20.71 13.67
CA LYS A 434 17.14 -19.56 14.38
C LYS A 434 18.06 -18.34 14.32
N ASP A 435 19.34 -18.50 14.67
CA ASP A 435 20.29 -17.37 14.63
C ASP A 435 20.50 -16.87 13.20
N ARG A 436 20.48 -17.80 12.23
CA ARG A 436 20.53 -17.46 10.80
C ARG A 436 19.29 -16.67 10.37
N GLN A 437 18.08 -17.06 10.79
CA GLN A 437 16.86 -16.31 10.51
C GLN A 437 16.92 -14.87 11.06
N GLN A 438 17.32 -14.71 12.33
CA GLN A 438 17.48 -13.39 12.96
C GLN A 438 18.46 -12.52 12.17
N ARG A 439 19.68 -13.02 11.88
CA ARG A 439 20.69 -12.26 11.12
C ARG A 439 20.18 -11.83 9.75
N GLN A 440 19.54 -12.75 9.02
CA GLN A 440 19.03 -12.48 7.68
C GLN A 440 17.92 -11.42 7.70
N LEU A 441 17.04 -11.45 8.70
CA LEU A 441 16.03 -10.42 8.90
C LEU A 441 16.67 -9.07 9.27
N ASP A 442 17.59 -9.05 10.23
CA ASP A 442 18.26 -7.85 10.73
C ASP A 442 19.06 -7.13 9.66
N GLU A 443 19.79 -7.85 8.81
CA GLU A 443 20.53 -7.27 7.69
C GLU A 443 19.59 -6.53 6.72
N MET A 444 18.44 -7.14 6.38
CA MET A 444 17.45 -6.50 5.51
C MET A 444 16.72 -5.33 6.18
N GLN A 445 16.41 -5.43 7.47
CA GLN A 445 15.87 -4.31 8.23
C GLN A 445 16.86 -3.15 8.28
N ALA A 446 18.13 -3.41 8.61
CA ALA A 446 19.18 -2.40 8.66
C ALA A 446 19.36 -1.70 7.30
N PHE A 447 19.24 -2.46 6.20
CA PHE A 447 19.24 -1.91 4.84
C PHE A 447 18.06 -0.96 4.61
N VAL A 448 16.83 -1.37 4.94
CA VAL A 448 15.63 -0.53 4.82
C VAL A 448 15.73 0.71 5.71
N GLN A 449 16.19 0.58 6.95
CA GLN A 449 16.38 1.71 7.86
C GLN A 449 17.47 2.68 7.36
N LYS A 450 18.51 2.19 6.66
CA LYS A 450 19.49 3.04 5.96
C LYS A 450 18.82 3.82 4.83
N LEU A 451 17.99 3.18 4.01
CA LEU A 451 17.20 3.86 2.97
C LEU A 451 16.30 4.94 3.58
N LEU A 452 15.60 4.61 4.67
CA LEU A 452 14.72 5.56 5.38
C LEU A 452 15.47 6.81 5.81
N ARG A 453 16.61 6.65 6.51
CA ARG A 453 17.45 7.79 6.95
C ARG A 453 17.95 8.64 5.79
N GLN A 454 18.19 8.03 4.63
CA GLN A 454 18.69 8.71 3.43
C GLN A 454 17.59 9.27 2.53
N SER A 455 16.32 8.87 2.74
CA SER A 455 15.18 9.17 1.87
C SER A 455 14.99 10.66 1.59
N HIS A 456 15.20 11.51 2.60
CA HIS A 456 15.12 12.98 2.45
C HIS A 456 16.11 13.54 1.42
N LYS A 457 17.30 12.92 1.26
CA LYS A 457 18.30 13.34 0.26
C LYS A 457 17.83 12.98 -1.15
N VAL A 458 17.21 11.82 -1.30
CA VAL A 458 16.62 11.37 -2.58
C VAL A 458 15.50 12.34 -2.98
N ARG A 459 14.59 12.68 -2.06
CA ARG A 459 13.53 13.66 -2.31
C ARG A 459 14.10 15.04 -2.64
N ALA A 460 15.08 15.54 -1.87
CA ALA A 460 15.71 16.84 -2.14
C ALA A 460 16.35 16.92 -3.54
N ALA A 461 16.96 15.82 -4.02
CA ALA A 461 17.49 15.77 -5.38
C ALA A 461 16.38 15.76 -6.45
N LYS A 462 15.28 15.04 -6.20
CA LYS A 462 14.12 14.90 -7.12
C LYS A 462 13.30 16.19 -7.21
N TRP A 463 13.17 16.94 -6.11
CA TRP A 463 12.31 18.12 -5.96
C TRP A 463 12.98 19.46 -6.30
N LYS A 464 14.10 19.46 -7.03
CA LYS A 464 14.75 20.69 -7.48
C LYS A 464 13.84 21.51 -8.42
N ALA A 465 13.69 22.80 -8.10
CA ALA A 465 12.86 23.74 -8.84
C ALA A 465 13.35 25.19 -8.67
N ASP A 466 12.89 26.08 -9.55
CA ASP A 466 13.05 27.53 -9.41
C ASP A 466 11.97 28.07 -8.46
N LEU A 467 12.40 28.61 -7.32
CA LEU A 467 11.55 29.15 -6.26
C LEU A 467 11.69 30.68 -6.13
N SER A 468 12.18 31.37 -7.17
CA SER A 468 12.35 32.83 -7.16
C SER A 468 11.03 33.60 -7.07
N SER A 469 9.93 33.00 -7.54
CA SER A 469 8.56 33.54 -7.49
C SER A 469 7.53 32.42 -7.51
N VAL A 470 6.26 32.75 -7.23
CA VAL A 470 5.14 31.81 -7.34
C VAL A 470 4.94 31.38 -8.80
N GLU A 471 5.11 32.30 -9.74
CA GLU A 471 4.93 32.09 -11.17
C GLU A 471 5.93 31.07 -11.72
N THR A 472 7.21 31.18 -11.33
CA THR A 472 8.28 30.25 -11.74
C THR A 472 8.14 28.87 -11.09
N TRP A 473 7.47 28.77 -9.94
CA TRP A 473 7.21 27.51 -9.26
C TRP A 473 6.14 26.66 -9.96
N PHE A 474 5.13 27.27 -10.59
CA PHE A 474 3.97 26.54 -11.12
C PHE A 474 4.30 25.37 -12.08
N PRO A 475 5.22 25.50 -13.05
CA PRO A 475 5.59 24.39 -13.93
C PRO A 475 6.15 23.20 -13.13
N ALA A 476 7.04 23.45 -12.17
CA ALA A 476 7.62 22.42 -11.32
C ALA A 476 6.57 21.79 -10.41
N ARG A 477 5.70 22.60 -9.78
CA ARG A 477 4.57 22.14 -8.98
C ARG A 477 3.68 21.16 -9.75
N ASN A 478 3.31 21.51 -10.98
CA ASN A 478 2.41 20.69 -11.79
C ASN A 478 3.10 19.37 -12.21
N ARG A 479 4.39 19.41 -12.56
CA ARG A 479 5.20 18.21 -12.83
C ARG A 479 5.25 17.30 -11.60
N PHE A 480 5.54 17.84 -10.42
CA PHE A 480 5.61 17.06 -9.19
C PHE A 480 4.25 16.52 -8.76
N ARG A 481 3.17 17.29 -8.94
CA ARG A 481 1.81 16.82 -8.71
C ARG A 481 1.48 15.63 -9.60
N ASN A 482 1.84 15.66 -10.88
CA ASN A 482 1.65 14.52 -11.77
C ASN A 482 2.47 13.31 -11.31
N MET A 483 3.76 13.50 -11.04
CA MET A 483 4.63 12.43 -10.51
C MET A 483 4.06 11.78 -9.25
N VAL A 484 3.64 12.57 -8.24
CA VAL A 484 3.06 12.05 -7.00
C VAL A 484 1.75 11.32 -7.27
N HIS A 485 0.88 11.85 -8.13
CA HIS A 485 -0.38 11.21 -8.47
C HIS A 485 -0.16 9.88 -9.20
N ASP A 486 0.82 9.82 -10.11
CA ASP A 486 1.08 8.66 -10.95
C ASP A 486 1.87 7.56 -10.23
N GLU A 487 2.79 7.93 -9.32
CA GLU A 487 3.65 6.97 -8.62
C GLU A 487 3.06 6.47 -7.29
N LEU A 488 2.32 7.31 -6.56
CA LEU A 488 1.88 7.02 -5.18
C LEU A 488 0.37 6.80 -5.06
N ILE A 489 -0.42 7.70 -5.66
CA ILE A 489 -1.87 7.66 -5.46
C ILE A 489 -2.54 6.71 -6.45
N GLY A 490 -2.15 6.77 -7.73
CA GLY A 490 -2.82 6.08 -8.82
C GLY A 490 -4.05 6.84 -9.32
N ARG A 491 -4.15 7.04 -10.65
CA ARG A 491 -5.29 7.73 -11.27
C ARG A 491 -6.45 6.79 -11.51
N LEU A 492 -7.63 7.15 -10.98
CA LEU A 492 -8.87 6.45 -11.27
C LEU A 492 -9.37 6.78 -12.69
N ASN A 493 -8.88 6.04 -13.69
CA ASN A 493 -9.23 6.23 -15.09
C ASN A 493 -10.58 5.57 -15.43
N VAL A 494 -11.68 6.18 -14.99
CA VAL A 494 -13.04 5.67 -15.19
C VAL A 494 -13.91 6.71 -15.91
N ARG A 495 -14.91 6.23 -16.66
CA ARG A 495 -15.95 7.11 -17.20
C ARG A 495 -16.77 7.68 -16.04
N ARG A 496 -16.71 9.00 -15.87
CA ARG A 496 -17.50 9.72 -14.87
C ARG A 496 -18.99 9.66 -15.19
N THR A 497 -19.80 9.57 -14.15
CA THR A 497 -21.27 9.64 -14.22
C THR A 497 -21.73 11.06 -13.85
N PRO A 498 -22.86 11.58 -14.39
CA PRO A 498 -23.50 12.76 -13.83
C PRO A 498 -23.75 12.60 -12.31
N PRO A 499 -23.65 13.67 -11.49
CA PRO A 499 -23.65 13.54 -10.04
C PRO A 499 -24.98 13.06 -9.44
N ASN A 500 -26.11 13.19 -10.16
CA ASN A 500 -27.45 12.74 -9.75
C ASN A 500 -27.73 12.96 -8.24
N PRO A 501 -27.74 14.23 -7.77
CA PRO A 501 -27.77 14.51 -6.35
C PRO A 501 -29.08 14.03 -5.72
N ARG A 502 -28.93 13.25 -4.65
CA ARG A 502 -30.06 12.79 -3.82
C ARG A 502 -29.86 13.26 -2.39
N THR A 503 -30.90 13.80 -1.77
CA THR A 503 -30.80 14.32 -0.40
C THR A 503 -31.99 13.93 0.49
N ARG A 504 -31.76 13.94 1.80
CA ARG A 504 -32.82 13.93 2.82
C ARG A 504 -32.42 14.81 3.99
N LEU A 505 -33.39 15.54 4.54
CA LEU A 505 -33.19 16.31 5.77
C LEU A 505 -33.01 15.35 6.95
N ILE A 506 -31.93 15.51 7.71
CA ILE A 506 -31.60 14.68 8.88
C ILE A 506 -31.40 15.49 10.17
N LEU A 507 -31.21 16.81 10.06
CA LEU A 507 -31.09 17.72 11.18
C LEU A 507 -31.88 18.99 10.89
N ASP A 508 -32.75 19.36 11.84
CA ASP A 508 -33.43 20.65 11.87
C ASP A 508 -33.19 21.25 13.26
N THR A 509 -32.24 22.18 13.34
CA THR A 509 -31.85 22.84 14.59
C THR A 509 -32.30 24.30 14.59
N GLU A 510 -32.14 25.00 15.70
CA GLU A 510 -32.41 26.45 15.74
C GLU A 510 -31.50 27.23 14.77
N ASP A 511 -30.24 26.83 14.64
CA ASP A 511 -29.21 27.59 13.92
C ASP A 511 -29.07 27.19 12.44
N TYR A 512 -29.29 25.92 12.11
CA TYR A 512 -28.99 25.34 10.80
C TYR A 512 -29.85 24.12 10.45
N LEU A 513 -29.92 23.83 9.15
CA LEU A 513 -30.43 22.59 8.58
C LEU A 513 -29.26 21.66 8.20
N GLY A 514 -29.48 20.35 8.27
CA GLY A 514 -28.51 19.35 7.84
C GLY A 514 -29.13 18.32 6.90
N TYR A 515 -28.59 18.24 5.68
CA TYR A 515 -29.03 17.31 4.65
C TYR A 515 -27.97 16.22 4.44
N GLU A 516 -28.37 14.95 4.51
CA GLU A 516 -27.53 13.87 4.00
C GLU A 516 -27.58 13.88 2.46
N VAL A 517 -26.42 13.81 1.82
CA VAL A 517 -26.24 13.94 0.38
C VAL A 517 -25.59 12.67 -0.17
N VAL A 518 -26.08 12.16 -1.30
CA VAL A 518 -25.42 11.10 -2.08
C VAL A 518 -25.31 11.50 -3.56
N LEU A 519 -24.10 11.42 -4.09
CA LEU A 519 -23.74 11.73 -5.48
C LEU A 519 -23.17 10.49 -6.17
N ASP A 520 -23.50 10.29 -7.44
CA ASP A 520 -22.82 9.31 -8.29
C ASP A 520 -21.47 9.87 -8.78
N VAL A 521 -20.40 9.07 -8.69
CA VAL A 521 -19.05 9.45 -9.16
C VAL A 521 -18.71 8.70 -10.45
N ALA A 522 -18.85 7.38 -10.38
CA ALA A 522 -18.62 6.43 -11.48
C ALA A 522 -19.45 5.17 -11.21
N PRO A 523 -19.54 4.20 -12.15
CA PRO A 523 -20.19 2.93 -11.87
C PRO A 523 -19.66 2.28 -10.58
N ASP A 524 -20.58 1.97 -9.65
CA ASP A 524 -20.36 1.49 -8.27
C ASP A 524 -19.73 2.46 -7.27
N ILE A 525 -19.29 3.64 -7.68
CA ILE A 525 -18.60 4.59 -6.80
C ILE A 525 -19.52 5.78 -6.56
N ILE A 526 -19.80 6.04 -5.28
CA ILE A 526 -20.60 7.18 -4.81
C ILE A 526 -19.73 8.11 -3.97
N ALA A 527 -20.10 9.38 -3.88
CA ALA A 527 -19.68 10.29 -2.81
C ALA A 527 -20.87 10.55 -1.90
N ALA A 528 -20.64 10.67 -0.60
CA ALA A 528 -21.70 10.95 0.37
C ALA A 528 -21.20 11.82 1.51
N GLY A 529 -22.11 12.46 2.23
CA GLY A 529 -21.79 13.32 3.36
C GLY A 529 -22.99 14.09 3.89
N ILE A 530 -22.75 15.03 4.79
CA ILE A 530 -23.78 15.88 5.39
C ILE A 530 -23.48 17.34 5.06
N LEU A 531 -24.42 18.01 4.39
CA LEU A 531 -24.38 19.44 4.10
C LEU A 531 -25.16 20.21 5.17
N LEU A 532 -24.48 21.13 5.87
CA LEU A 532 -25.08 22.04 6.84
C LEU A 532 -25.30 23.42 6.21
N LEU A 533 -26.52 23.93 6.34
CA LEU A 533 -26.93 25.24 5.84
C LEU A 533 -27.41 26.11 7.00
N PRO A 534 -26.75 27.26 7.29
CA PRO A 534 -27.23 28.20 8.29
C PRO A 534 -28.64 28.71 7.97
N LYS A 535 -29.53 28.81 8.96
CA LYS A 535 -30.90 29.31 8.76
C LYS A 535 -30.97 30.82 8.56
N ASN A 536 -29.94 31.56 8.98
CA ASN A 536 -29.87 33.01 8.84
C ASN A 536 -29.35 33.47 7.47
N MET A 537 -29.31 32.59 6.46
CA MET A 537 -28.93 32.94 5.10
C MET A 537 -29.98 33.82 4.44
N LYS A 538 -29.52 34.92 3.83
CA LYS A 538 -30.40 35.81 3.05
C LYS A 538 -30.62 35.23 1.65
N PRO A 539 -31.73 35.58 0.98
CA PRO A 539 -31.91 35.29 -0.44
C PRO A 539 -30.69 35.77 -1.25
N ASP A 540 -30.25 34.94 -2.19
CA ASP A 540 -29.09 35.18 -3.07
C ASP A 540 -27.73 35.36 -2.38
N GLU A 541 -27.65 35.16 -1.05
CA GLU A 541 -26.40 35.22 -0.30
C GLU A 541 -25.52 34.00 -0.61
N LYS A 542 -24.28 34.27 -1.05
CA LYS A 542 -23.24 33.25 -1.21
C LYS A 542 -22.29 33.26 -0.03
N ARG A 543 -22.06 32.08 0.56
CA ARG A 543 -21.16 31.92 1.69
C ARG A 543 -19.99 30.98 1.38
N PRO A 544 -18.82 31.21 2.00
CA PRO A 544 -17.72 30.26 1.94
C PRO A 544 -18.11 28.91 2.53
N VAL A 545 -17.48 27.85 2.02
CA VAL A 545 -17.73 26.47 2.43
C VAL A 545 -16.51 25.92 3.16
N VAL A 546 -16.72 25.25 4.29
CA VAL A 546 -15.67 24.48 4.97
C VAL A 546 -16.00 22.99 4.91
N ILE A 547 -15.07 22.21 4.37
CA ILE A 547 -15.16 20.76 4.32
C ILE A 547 -14.58 20.21 5.61
N CYS A 548 -15.38 19.51 6.42
CA CYS A 548 -15.03 19.03 7.75
C CYS A 548 -14.87 17.50 7.75
N GLN A 549 -13.63 17.01 7.71
CA GLN A 549 -13.34 15.58 7.56
C GLN A 549 -13.11 14.86 8.89
N HIS A 550 -13.86 13.77 9.11
CA HIS A 550 -13.66 12.85 10.24
C HIS A 550 -12.46 11.92 10.05
N GLY A 551 -11.93 11.34 11.12
CA GLY A 551 -10.86 10.34 11.14
C GLY A 551 -11.32 8.88 11.00
N LEU A 552 -10.39 7.96 11.21
CA LEU A 552 -10.54 6.50 11.08
C LEU A 552 -11.74 5.97 11.90
N GLU A 553 -12.52 5.06 11.33
CA GLU A 553 -13.70 4.43 11.94
C GLU A 553 -14.84 5.38 12.40
N ALA A 554 -14.69 6.69 12.21
CA ALA A 554 -15.74 7.68 12.49
C ALA A 554 -16.68 7.86 11.29
N THR A 555 -17.71 8.67 11.50
CA THR A 555 -18.71 9.05 10.50
C THR A 555 -18.75 10.57 10.30
N ALA A 556 -19.35 11.02 9.19
CA ALA A 556 -19.62 12.45 8.96
C ALA A 556 -20.33 13.12 10.15
N MET A 557 -21.30 12.43 10.77
CA MET A 557 -22.08 12.92 11.90
C MET A 557 -21.22 13.18 13.15
N ASP A 558 -20.10 12.46 13.33
CA ASP A 558 -19.23 12.65 14.49
C ASP A 558 -18.55 14.03 14.51
N THR A 559 -18.40 14.67 13.35
CA THR A 559 -17.89 16.06 13.23
C THR A 559 -18.88 17.12 13.73
N ILE A 560 -20.16 16.75 13.81
CA ILE A 560 -21.30 17.62 14.13
C ILE A 560 -21.80 17.36 15.56
N SER A 561 -21.74 16.10 15.99
CA SER A 561 -22.31 15.62 17.25
C SER A 561 -21.61 16.22 18.48
N ARG A 562 -22.41 16.69 19.44
CA ARG A 562 -21.97 17.05 20.79
C ARG A 562 -22.00 15.88 21.78
N LYS A 563 -22.38 14.68 21.33
CA LYS A 563 -22.44 13.48 22.18
C LYS A 563 -21.06 12.82 22.30
N PRO A 564 -20.64 12.34 23.48
CA PRO A 564 -19.49 11.44 23.60
C PRO A 564 -19.73 10.12 22.84
N PRO A 565 -18.68 9.45 22.33
CA PRO A 565 -17.28 9.85 22.38
C PRO A 565 -16.89 10.90 21.33
N ALA A 566 -17.69 11.11 20.27
CA ALA A 566 -17.38 11.98 19.13
C ALA A 566 -16.91 13.39 19.54
N PHE A 567 -17.63 14.03 20.47
CA PHE A 567 -17.30 15.36 20.94
C PHE A 567 -15.91 15.48 21.60
N ARG A 568 -15.35 14.38 22.13
CA ARG A 568 -14.00 14.40 22.72
C ARG A 568 -12.93 14.70 21.68
N ALA A 569 -13.06 14.14 20.47
CA ALA A 569 -12.13 14.34 19.38
C ALA A 569 -12.49 15.57 18.53
N TYR A 570 -13.75 15.71 18.11
CA TYR A 570 -14.11 16.70 17.09
C TYR A 570 -14.64 18.02 17.64
N LYS A 571 -15.03 18.08 18.92
CA LYS A 571 -15.63 19.30 19.53
C LYS A 571 -16.80 19.89 18.73
N ALA A 572 -17.51 19.06 17.98
CA ALA A 572 -18.58 19.48 17.06
C ALA A 572 -18.14 20.60 16.08
N PHE A 573 -16.86 20.64 15.68
CA PHE A 573 -16.29 21.75 14.91
C PHE A 573 -17.06 22.09 13.62
N ALA A 574 -17.69 21.09 12.97
CA ALA A 574 -18.55 21.32 11.81
C ALA A 574 -19.78 22.16 12.17
N ALA A 575 -20.44 21.84 13.29
CA ALA A 575 -21.59 22.61 13.78
C ALA A 575 -21.16 24.01 14.27
N GLU A 576 -20.00 24.13 14.93
CA GLU A 576 -19.49 25.44 15.39
C GLU A 576 -19.15 26.37 14.21
N LEU A 577 -18.53 25.85 13.15
CA LEU A 577 -18.28 26.62 11.93
C LEU A 577 -19.59 27.02 11.23
N CYS A 578 -20.59 26.13 11.21
CA CYS A 578 -21.90 26.47 10.65
C CYS A 578 -22.58 27.61 11.43
N ARG A 579 -22.47 27.62 12.76
CA ARG A 579 -22.99 28.72 13.61
C ARG A 579 -22.26 30.04 13.40
N ARG A 580 -20.98 30.00 13.03
CA ARG A 580 -20.19 31.17 12.61
C ARG A 580 -20.54 31.67 11.20
N GLY A 581 -21.51 31.04 10.56
CA GLY A 581 -22.08 31.48 9.29
C GLY A 581 -21.50 30.77 8.07
N PHE A 582 -20.48 29.91 8.20
CA PHE A 582 -20.00 29.10 7.07
C PHE A 582 -21.05 28.09 6.62
N ILE A 583 -21.08 27.77 5.33
CA ILE A 583 -21.68 26.51 4.88
C ILE A 583 -20.69 25.40 5.20
N VAL A 584 -21.16 24.26 5.69
CA VAL A 584 -20.27 23.15 6.03
C VAL A 584 -20.67 21.89 5.29
N TYR A 585 -19.69 21.19 4.72
CA TYR A 585 -19.90 19.86 4.19
C TYR A 585 -19.00 18.86 4.90
N SER A 586 -19.61 17.91 5.61
CA SER A 586 -18.90 16.81 6.27
C SER A 586 -18.96 15.56 5.39
N PRO A 587 -17.96 15.27 4.56
CA PRO A 587 -17.89 14.05 3.74
C PRO A 587 -17.81 12.78 4.60
N GLN A 588 -18.46 11.72 4.13
CA GLN A 588 -18.15 10.36 4.54
C GLN A 588 -17.06 9.79 3.62
N ASN A 589 -15.97 9.30 4.21
CA ASN A 589 -14.91 8.59 3.47
C ASN A 589 -14.91 7.08 3.75
N PRO A 590 -14.34 6.24 2.87
CA PRO A 590 -14.42 4.78 2.94
C PRO A 590 -13.36 4.17 3.89
N TYR A 591 -13.29 4.65 5.14
CA TYR A 591 -12.38 4.10 6.17
C TYR A 591 -13.08 3.70 7.47
N ARG A 592 -14.22 3.01 7.32
CA ARG A 592 -15.01 2.44 8.43
C ARG A 592 -15.37 0.99 8.13
N GLY A 593 -15.33 0.14 9.15
CA GLY A 593 -15.64 -1.29 9.04
C GLY A 593 -14.43 -2.23 9.11
N ARG A 594 -13.31 -1.78 9.70
CA ARG A 594 -12.08 -2.55 9.91
C ARG A 594 -11.58 -3.19 8.61
N ASP A 595 -11.34 -4.51 8.61
CA ASP A 595 -10.84 -5.25 7.45
C ASP A 595 -11.70 -5.10 6.19
N ARG A 596 -13.00 -4.82 6.38
CA ARG A 596 -13.89 -4.56 5.26
C ARG A 596 -13.35 -3.44 4.40
N PHE A 597 -13.09 -2.26 4.96
CA PHE A 597 -12.55 -1.17 4.17
C PHE A 597 -11.07 -1.36 3.85
N ARG A 598 -10.26 -1.88 4.78
CA ARG A 598 -8.81 -2.05 4.58
C ARG A 598 -8.49 -2.96 3.40
N SER A 599 -9.34 -3.98 3.15
CA SER A 599 -9.19 -4.85 2.00
C SER A 599 -9.44 -4.15 0.65
N ILE A 600 -10.01 -2.94 0.61
CA ILE A 600 -10.02 -2.08 -0.58
C ILE A 600 -8.59 -1.78 -1.02
N GLN A 601 -7.72 -1.36 -0.09
CA GLN A 601 -6.32 -1.05 -0.38
C GLN A 601 -5.62 -2.26 -1.02
N ARG A 602 -5.88 -3.45 -0.47
CA ARG A 602 -5.30 -4.71 -0.97
C ARG A 602 -5.74 -5.07 -2.38
N LYS A 603 -6.98 -4.75 -2.76
CA LYS A 603 -7.49 -4.93 -4.12
C LYS A 603 -7.03 -3.83 -5.07
N ALA A 604 -6.83 -2.61 -4.55
CA ALA A 604 -6.45 -1.43 -5.32
C ALA A 604 -4.96 -1.47 -5.69
N ASN A 605 -4.08 -1.86 -4.76
CA ASN A 605 -2.63 -1.86 -4.94
C ASN A 605 -2.18 -2.61 -6.22
N PRO A 606 -2.65 -3.83 -6.53
CA PRO A 606 -2.26 -4.52 -7.76
C PRO A 606 -2.71 -3.81 -9.06
N LEU A 607 -3.72 -2.96 -8.98
CA LEU A 607 -4.18 -2.10 -10.07
C LEU A 607 -3.40 -0.78 -10.16
N GLY A 608 -2.43 -0.55 -9.26
CA GLY A 608 -1.72 0.73 -9.14
C GLY A 608 -2.63 1.85 -8.64
N LEU A 609 -3.58 1.52 -7.77
CA LEU A 609 -4.53 2.43 -7.15
C LEU A 609 -4.41 2.35 -5.62
N SER A 610 -4.75 3.44 -4.94
CA SER A 610 -4.85 3.52 -3.48
C SER A 610 -6.28 3.87 -3.05
N LEU A 611 -6.56 3.83 -1.75
CA LEU A 611 -7.80 4.35 -1.19
C LEU A 611 -8.05 5.82 -1.64
N PHE A 612 -6.98 6.61 -1.75
CA PHE A 612 -7.06 8.02 -2.16
C PHE A 612 -7.35 8.22 -3.65
N SER A 613 -7.15 7.21 -4.51
CA SER A 613 -7.62 7.26 -5.90
C SER A 613 -9.14 7.48 -5.97
N PHE A 614 -9.88 6.84 -5.05
CA PHE A 614 -11.33 6.96 -4.97
C PHE A 614 -11.75 8.27 -4.28
N ILE A 615 -11.11 8.59 -3.15
CA ILE A 615 -11.43 9.77 -2.35
C ILE A 615 -11.21 11.06 -3.15
N ILE A 616 -10.15 11.16 -3.95
CA ILE A 616 -9.91 12.34 -4.80
C ILE A 616 -11.08 12.57 -5.78
N GLU A 617 -11.59 11.52 -6.46
CA GLU A 617 -12.71 11.67 -7.38
C GLU A 617 -14.03 11.94 -6.65
N GLN A 618 -14.23 11.38 -5.45
CA GLN A 618 -15.38 11.68 -4.59
C GLN A 618 -15.41 13.17 -4.20
N HIS A 619 -14.29 13.70 -3.74
CA HIS A 619 -14.17 15.13 -3.42
C HIS A 619 -14.30 16.01 -4.66
N ARG A 620 -13.70 15.64 -5.80
CA ARG A 620 -13.84 16.42 -7.04
C ARG A 620 -15.29 16.50 -7.51
N THR A 621 -16.02 15.39 -7.47
CA THR A 621 -17.45 15.34 -7.82
C THR A 621 -18.27 16.18 -6.85
N THR A 622 -18.00 16.05 -5.55
CA THR A 622 -18.66 16.81 -4.50
C THR A 622 -18.47 18.31 -4.68
N LEU A 623 -17.23 18.80 -4.81
CA LEU A 623 -16.97 20.23 -4.95
C LEU A 623 -17.51 20.80 -6.26
N ASN A 624 -17.51 20.02 -7.35
CA ASN A 624 -18.14 20.43 -8.59
C ASN A 624 -19.64 20.60 -8.44
N TRP A 625 -20.32 19.71 -7.72
CA TRP A 625 -21.75 19.83 -7.44
C TRP A 625 -22.04 20.99 -6.48
N LEU A 626 -21.28 21.13 -5.38
CA LEU A 626 -21.42 22.25 -4.44
C LEU A 626 -21.29 23.60 -5.15
N ALA A 627 -20.35 23.74 -6.10
CA ALA A 627 -20.19 24.95 -6.89
C ALA A 627 -21.41 25.32 -7.75
N THR A 628 -22.37 24.41 -7.95
CA THR A 628 -23.63 24.68 -8.68
C THR A 628 -24.74 25.20 -7.77
N LEU A 629 -24.61 25.07 -6.45
CA LEU A 629 -25.63 25.52 -5.52
C LEU A 629 -25.65 27.06 -5.46
N PRO A 630 -26.83 27.71 -5.49
CA PRO A 630 -26.94 29.16 -5.64
C PRO A 630 -26.32 29.93 -4.46
N ASN A 631 -26.27 29.31 -3.29
CA ASN A 631 -25.87 29.89 -2.02
C ASN A 631 -24.39 29.61 -1.66
N ILE A 632 -23.64 28.94 -2.55
CA ILE A 632 -22.23 28.61 -2.35
C ILE A 632 -21.35 29.58 -3.13
N ASP A 633 -20.31 30.08 -2.45
CA ASP A 633 -19.20 30.75 -3.10
C ASP A 633 -18.19 29.72 -3.61
N ALA A 634 -18.14 29.55 -4.94
CA ALA A 634 -17.37 28.49 -5.57
C ALA A 634 -15.84 28.67 -5.49
N ASP A 635 -15.37 29.88 -5.16
CA ASP A 635 -13.94 30.20 -5.08
C ASP A 635 -13.41 30.13 -3.63
N ARG A 636 -14.31 29.96 -2.65
CA ARG A 636 -13.99 29.94 -1.21
C ARG A 636 -14.41 28.62 -0.55
N MET A 637 -13.79 27.52 -0.99
CA MET A 637 -13.96 26.18 -0.39
C MET A 637 -12.70 25.72 0.34
N ALA A 638 -12.75 25.65 1.68
CA ALA A 638 -11.65 25.24 2.53
C ALA A 638 -11.74 23.75 2.93
N PHE A 639 -10.60 23.13 3.24
CA PHE A 639 -10.55 21.79 3.84
C PHE A 639 -10.05 21.87 5.29
N TYR A 640 -10.69 21.16 6.23
CA TYR A 640 -10.23 20.97 7.61
C TYR A 640 -10.52 19.55 8.10
N GLY A 641 -9.49 18.79 8.45
CA GLY A 641 -9.64 17.40 8.92
C GLY A 641 -8.70 17.01 10.05
N LEU A 642 -9.18 16.10 10.92
CA LEU A 642 -8.44 15.53 12.05
C LEU A 642 -8.05 14.07 11.76
N SER A 643 -6.84 13.65 12.16
CA SER A 643 -6.40 12.24 12.11
C SER A 643 -6.31 11.70 10.68
N TYR A 644 -7.02 10.62 10.34
CA TYR A 644 -7.23 10.20 8.95
C TYR A 644 -7.86 11.31 8.07
N GLY A 645 -8.62 12.24 8.68
CA GLY A 645 -9.04 13.47 8.02
C GLY A 645 -7.87 14.44 7.75
N GLY A 646 -6.85 14.46 8.61
CA GLY A 646 -5.56 15.11 8.33
C GLY A 646 -4.81 14.43 7.18
N LYS A 647 -4.80 13.09 7.12
CA LYS A 647 -4.25 12.36 5.95
C LYS A 647 -4.93 12.77 4.65
N THR A 648 -6.25 12.98 4.72
CA THR A 648 -7.07 13.48 3.61
C THR A 648 -6.71 14.94 3.27
N ALA A 649 -6.46 15.80 4.25
CA ALA A 649 -5.98 17.17 4.07
C ALA A 649 -4.64 17.25 3.31
N MET A 650 -3.82 16.20 3.42
CA MET A 650 -2.53 16.07 2.72
C MET A 650 -2.63 15.40 1.35
N ARG A 651 -3.62 14.55 1.12
CA ARG A 651 -3.72 13.71 -0.09
C ARG A 651 -4.82 14.11 -1.07
N VAL A 652 -5.74 14.99 -0.69
CA VAL A 652 -6.85 15.42 -1.56
C VAL A 652 -6.70 16.86 -2.06
N PRO A 653 -6.59 17.89 -1.20
CA PRO A 653 -6.46 19.27 -1.64
C PRO A 653 -5.33 19.54 -2.66
N PRO A 654 -4.16 18.86 -2.62
CA PRO A 654 -3.14 19.05 -3.65
C PRO A 654 -3.59 18.66 -5.06
N PHE A 655 -4.59 17.80 -5.23
CA PHE A 655 -5.04 17.25 -6.52
C PHE A 655 -6.46 17.67 -6.92
N VAL A 656 -7.12 18.47 -6.09
CA VAL A 656 -8.45 19.02 -6.34
C VAL A 656 -8.36 20.55 -6.30
N ASP A 657 -8.36 21.16 -7.47
CA ASP A 657 -8.02 22.58 -7.64
C ASP A 657 -9.03 23.55 -7.00
N ARG A 658 -10.27 23.12 -6.74
CA ARG A 658 -11.32 23.95 -6.09
C ARG A 658 -11.07 24.22 -4.62
N TYR A 659 -10.19 23.47 -3.95
CA TYR A 659 -9.81 23.80 -2.58
C TYR A 659 -8.94 25.05 -2.57
N CYS A 660 -9.38 26.09 -1.87
CA CYS A 660 -8.65 27.36 -1.75
C CYS A 660 -7.63 27.34 -0.60
N LEU A 661 -7.80 26.48 0.41
CA LEU A 661 -6.85 26.24 1.51
C LEU A 661 -7.04 24.84 2.13
N SER A 662 -6.07 24.39 2.94
CA SER A 662 -6.13 23.12 3.67
C SER A 662 -5.58 23.23 5.09
N ILE A 663 -6.29 22.62 6.06
CA ILE A 663 -5.88 22.50 7.46
C ILE A 663 -5.74 21.02 7.82
N CYS A 664 -4.53 20.62 8.21
CA CYS A 664 -4.19 19.28 8.66
C CYS A 664 -4.07 19.25 10.19
N SER A 665 -5.00 18.59 10.88
CA SER A 665 -5.00 18.49 12.34
C SER A 665 -4.69 17.07 12.83
N GLY A 666 -3.86 16.97 13.87
CA GLY A 666 -3.55 15.70 14.56
C GLY A 666 -3.01 14.60 13.64
N ASP A 667 -2.18 14.95 12.66
CA ASP A 667 -1.63 14.00 11.68
C ASP A 667 -0.27 14.40 11.10
N PHE A 668 0.02 15.71 10.99
CA PHE A 668 1.18 16.20 10.26
C PHE A 668 2.50 15.86 10.96
N THR A 669 3.43 15.18 10.28
CA THR A 669 4.73 14.74 10.84
C THR A 669 5.72 14.37 9.71
N ASP A 670 6.95 13.95 10.04
CA ASP A 670 7.79 13.18 9.10
C ASP A 670 7.15 11.81 8.85
N TRP A 671 6.17 11.80 7.96
CA TRP A 671 5.25 10.69 7.75
C TRP A 671 5.98 9.41 7.30
N VAL A 672 6.99 9.56 6.45
CA VAL A 672 7.80 8.43 5.99
C VAL A 672 8.51 7.74 7.17
N LYS A 673 9.08 8.51 8.12
CA LYS A 673 9.67 7.94 9.34
C LYS A 673 8.62 7.24 10.20
N THR A 674 7.49 7.91 10.42
CA THR A 674 6.35 7.40 11.20
C THR A 674 5.83 6.05 10.70
N ILE A 675 5.88 5.78 9.40
CA ILE A 675 5.41 4.50 8.84
C ILE A 675 6.45 3.41 8.90
N ALA A 676 7.72 3.71 8.57
CA ALA A 676 8.71 2.68 8.26
C ALA A 676 9.74 2.42 9.37
N THR A 677 9.86 3.28 10.38
CA THR A 677 10.82 3.04 11.48
C THR A 677 10.42 1.82 12.31
N ASN A 678 11.41 1.06 12.76
CA ASN A 678 11.21 -0.17 13.54
C ASN A 678 11.74 -0.11 14.97
N GLU A 679 12.13 1.06 15.44
CA GLU A 679 12.72 1.26 16.77
C GLU A 679 11.90 2.23 17.64
N GLU A 680 10.82 2.81 17.10
CA GLU A 680 10.09 3.90 17.75
C GLU A 680 8.65 3.49 18.12
N PRO A 681 8.16 3.83 19.33
CA PRO A 681 6.85 3.37 19.81
C PRO A 681 5.65 3.97 19.06
N TYR A 682 5.83 5.10 18.36
CA TYR A 682 4.80 5.75 17.56
C TYR A 682 4.67 5.17 16.14
N ALA A 683 5.48 4.17 15.78
CA ALA A 683 5.54 3.67 14.41
C ALA A 683 4.35 2.78 14.04
N TYR A 684 3.84 2.95 12.82
CA TYR A 684 2.68 2.18 12.34
C TYR A 684 2.98 0.70 12.12
N ILE A 685 4.26 0.29 12.01
CA ILE A 685 4.59 -1.14 11.92
C ILE A 685 4.13 -1.93 13.14
N PHE A 686 3.91 -1.27 14.29
CA PHE A 686 3.44 -1.92 15.53
C PHE A 686 1.92 -1.86 15.71
N THR A 687 1.18 -1.42 14.70
CA THR A 687 -0.27 -1.16 14.75
C THR A 687 -1.05 -2.05 13.78
N GLY A 688 -2.38 -2.10 13.89
CA GLY A 688 -3.24 -2.98 13.08
C GLY A 688 -3.63 -2.41 11.72
N GLU A 689 -3.24 -1.17 11.43
CA GLU A 689 -3.60 -0.40 10.24
C GLU A 689 -2.73 -0.79 9.02
N TYR A 690 -2.86 -2.02 8.53
CA TYR A 690 -2.07 -2.53 7.39
C TYR A 690 -2.38 -1.85 6.05
N GLU A 691 -3.40 -1.01 5.97
CA GLU A 691 -3.70 -0.20 4.79
C GLU A 691 -2.85 1.06 4.67
N ILE A 692 -2.13 1.42 5.73
CA ILE A 692 -1.39 2.68 5.84
C ILE A 692 -0.09 2.71 5.03
N PRO A 693 0.74 1.65 4.95
CA PRO A 693 1.94 1.67 4.13
C PRO A 693 1.64 1.98 2.65
N GLU A 694 2.39 2.92 2.07
CA GLU A 694 2.22 3.45 0.71
C GLU A 694 3.46 3.16 -0.14
N TRP A 695 3.28 2.61 -1.34
CA TRP A 695 4.40 2.18 -2.16
C TRP A 695 5.35 3.33 -2.48
N ASN A 696 6.61 3.20 -2.07
CA ASN A 696 7.72 4.10 -2.43
C ASN A 696 7.54 5.58 -2.05
N LEU A 697 6.70 5.88 -1.06
CA LEU A 697 6.49 7.25 -0.59
C LEU A 697 7.83 7.91 -0.20
N GLY A 698 8.71 7.17 0.49
CA GLY A 698 10.00 7.68 0.95
C GLY A 698 10.89 8.28 -0.14
N HIS A 699 10.81 7.79 -1.38
CA HIS A 699 11.62 8.34 -2.49
C HIS A 699 10.86 9.34 -3.37
N VAL A 700 9.56 9.50 -3.18
CA VAL A 700 8.71 10.34 -4.03
C VAL A 700 8.26 11.60 -3.30
N ALA A 701 7.68 11.51 -2.11
CA ALA A 701 7.18 12.65 -1.35
C ALA A 701 7.03 12.32 0.15
N SER A 702 7.07 13.32 1.01
CA SER A 702 6.55 13.29 2.39
C SER A 702 5.52 14.39 2.55
N TYR A 703 5.03 14.59 3.77
CA TYR A 703 4.03 15.61 4.08
C TYR A 703 4.49 17.03 3.75
N ALA A 704 5.78 17.35 3.95
CA ALA A 704 6.32 18.62 3.50
C ALA A 704 6.13 18.83 1.99
N GLU A 705 6.51 17.84 1.17
CA GLU A 705 6.32 17.91 -0.29
C GLU A 705 4.84 17.99 -0.70
N LEU A 706 3.95 17.25 -0.03
CA LEU A 706 2.50 17.34 -0.27
C LEU A 706 1.93 18.72 0.08
N ALA A 707 2.38 19.34 1.18
CA ALA A 707 2.03 20.72 1.53
C ALA A 707 2.60 21.74 0.53
N MET A 708 3.80 21.51 -0.01
CA MET A 708 4.37 22.39 -1.06
C MET A 708 3.51 22.37 -2.33
N LEU A 709 2.88 21.24 -2.68
CA LEU A 709 1.94 21.18 -3.81
C LEU A 709 0.65 22.00 -3.61
N MET A 710 0.35 22.43 -2.38
CA MET A 710 -0.73 23.38 -2.10
C MET A 710 -0.38 24.80 -2.52
N SER A 711 0.89 25.20 -2.45
CA SER A 711 1.30 26.59 -2.70
C SER A 711 0.86 27.10 -4.09
N PRO A 712 0.42 28.37 -4.19
CA PRO A 712 0.44 29.42 -3.18
C PRO A 712 -0.80 29.45 -2.26
N ARG A 713 -1.63 28.39 -2.24
CA ARG A 713 -2.81 28.33 -1.38
C ARG A 713 -2.42 28.26 0.10
N PRO A 714 -3.18 28.87 1.01
CA PRO A 714 -2.91 28.77 2.43
C PRO A 714 -2.94 27.34 2.96
N PHE A 715 -2.04 27.05 3.89
CA PHE A 715 -1.90 25.75 4.53
C PHE A 715 -1.64 25.93 6.02
N MET A 716 -2.35 25.16 6.85
CA MET A 716 -2.19 25.20 8.30
C MET A 716 -2.04 23.80 8.89
N VAL A 717 -1.22 23.69 9.94
CA VAL A 717 -1.12 22.52 10.81
C VAL A 717 -1.61 22.87 12.21
N GLU A 718 -2.44 22.00 12.80
CA GLU A 718 -2.90 22.07 14.18
C GLU A 718 -2.46 20.78 14.90
N ALA A 719 -1.71 20.90 16.00
CA ALA A 719 -1.15 19.73 16.68
C ALA A 719 -1.19 19.87 18.21
N GLY A 720 -1.71 18.84 18.89
CA GLY A 720 -1.72 18.77 20.35
C GLY A 720 -0.44 18.15 20.90
N HIS A 721 0.13 18.71 21.97
CA HIS A 721 1.34 18.13 22.59
C HIS A 721 1.17 16.72 23.16
N ARG A 722 -0.06 16.33 23.50
CA ARG A 722 -0.41 15.01 24.05
C ARG A 722 -1.24 14.18 23.06
N ASP A 723 -1.11 14.46 21.77
CA ASP A 723 -1.81 13.74 20.71
C ASP A 723 -1.62 12.22 20.80
N GLY A 724 -0.43 11.79 21.25
CA GLY A 724 -0.04 10.38 21.29
C GLY A 724 0.24 9.79 19.91
N GLY A 725 -0.16 10.51 18.84
CA GLY A 725 0.14 10.18 17.47
C GLY A 725 1.62 10.30 17.19
N GLN A 726 2.25 11.47 17.39
CA GLN A 726 3.65 11.73 17.04
C GLN A 726 4.33 12.76 17.96
N PRO A 727 5.67 12.75 18.10
CA PRO A 727 6.42 13.77 18.82
C PRO A 727 6.28 15.17 18.19
N THR A 728 6.14 16.20 19.03
CA THR A 728 6.02 17.61 18.62
C THR A 728 7.21 18.06 17.77
N GLU A 729 8.40 17.53 18.06
CA GLU A 729 9.66 17.84 17.39
C GLU A 729 9.63 17.41 15.91
N LEU A 730 9.02 16.25 15.60
CA LEU A 730 8.89 15.79 14.22
C LEU A 730 7.90 16.67 13.44
N VAL A 731 6.80 17.07 14.07
CA VAL A 731 5.83 18.02 13.48
C VAL A 731 6.52 19.34 13.14
N ALA A 732 7.26 19.90 14.10
CA ALA A 732 7.97 21.17 13.93
C ALA A 732 9.06 21.07 12.85
N ALA A 733 9.85 19.98 12.84
CA ALA A 733 10.90 19.77 11.85
C ALA A 733 10.35 19.61 10.42
N GLU A 734 9.27 18.85 10.24
CA GLU A 734 8.63 18.70 8.94
C GLU A 734 7.99 20.03 8.49
N PHE A 735 7.33 20.75 9.40
CA PHE A 735 6.70 22.03 9.06
C PHE A 735 7.75 23.10 8.74
N GLY A 736 8.94 23.06 9.35
CA GLY A 736 10.07 23.92 8.99
C GLY A 736 10.44 23.85 7.51
N LYS A 737 10.29 22.66 6.87
CA LYS A 737 10.49 22.51 5.42
C LYS A 737 9.41 23.26 4.61
N VAL A 738 8.15 23.19 5.05
CA VAL A 738 7.02 23.92 4.45
C VAL A 738 7.22 25.42 4.60
N ARG A 739 7.54 25.89 5.81
CA ARG A 739 7.76 27.30 6.10
C ARG A 739 8.85 27.89 5.23
N ARG A 740 10.01 27.21 5.13
CA ARG A 740 11.11 27.61 4.24
C ARG A 740 10.66 27.76 2.79
N HIS A 741 9.84 26.84 2.27
CA HIS A 741 9.31 26.92 0.90
C HIS A 741 8.43 28.16 0.70
N TYR A 742 7.49 28.40 1.61
CA TYR A 742 6.59 29.56 1.54
C TYR A 742 7.34 30.88 1.72
N ASP A 743 8.36 30.93 2.59
CA ASP A 743 9.22 32.10 2.78
C ASP A 743 10.03 32.40 1.52
N THR A 744 10.59 31.37 0.86
CA THR A 744 11.35 31.53 -0.39
C THR A 744 10.46 32.09 -1.50
N LEU A 745 9.20 31.65 -1.57
CA LEU A 745 8.19 32.15 -2.50
C LEU A 745 7.57 33.50 -2.08
N ARG A 746 7.99 34.08 -0.94
CA ARG A 746 7.49 35.37 -0.39
C ARG A 746 5.99 35.36 -0.07
N ILE A 747 5.48 34.24 0.44
CA ILE A 747 4.08 34.01 0.83
C ILE A 747 3.98 33.46 2.26
N SER A 748 4.87 33.91 3.15
CA SER A 748 5.02 33.43 4.53
C SER A 748 3.73 33.52 5.36
N ASP A 749 2.89 34.50 5.09
CA ASP A 749 1.60 34.74 5.74
C ASP A 749 0.55 33.67 5.43
N ARG A 750 0.84 32.73 4.51
CA ARG A 750 -0.06 31.65 4.10
C ARG A 750 0.29 30.29 4.69
N ALA A 751 1.29 30.19 5.54
CA ALA A 751 1.68 28.94 6.20
C ALA A 751 1.70 29.10 7.72
N GLU A 752 0.81 28.43 8.44
CA GLU A 752 0.68 28.53 9.91
C GLU A 752 0.78 27.17 10.61
N LEU A 753 1.41 27.15 11.79
CA LEU A 753 1.46 25.98 12.68
C LEU A 753 1.00 26.42 14.07
N GLU A 754 -0.04 25.79 14.58
CA GLU A 754 -0.51 25.97 15.96
C GLU A 754 -0.23 24.70 16.77
N PHE A 755 0.54 24.85 17.85
CA PHE A 755 0.58 23.88 18.93
C PHE A 755 -0.36 24.28 20.05
N PHE A 756 -0.97 23.29 20.70
CA PHE A 756 -1.78 23.52 21.89
C PHE A 756 -1.59 22.40 22.92
N ASP A 757 -1.88 22.75 24.17
CA ASP A 757 -1.82 21.78 25.27
C ASP A 757 -3.07 20.89 25.29
N GLY A 758 -3.06 19.82 24.51
CA GLY A 758 -4.22 18.93 24.38
C GLY A 758 -3.92 17.56 23.79
N PRO A 759 -4.89 16.64 23.88
CA PRO A 759 -4.80 15.29 23.32
C PRO A 759 -5.11 15.30 21.81
N HIS A 760 -5.39 14.12 21.25
CA HIS A 760 -5.92 13.95 19.89
C HIS A 760 -7.32 14.54 19.73
N THR A 761 -7.39 15.82 19.39
CA THR A 761 -8.63 16.59 19.34
C THR A 761 -8.50 17.85 18.46
N ILE A 762 -9.63 18.36 17.98
CA ILE A 762 -9.73 19.70 17.40
C ILE A 762 -9.59 20.75 18.52
N ASN A 763 -8.67 21.71 18.37
CA ASN A 763 -8.57 22.87 19.28
C ASN A 763 -9.51 23.99 18.82
N GLY A 764 -9.60 24.26 17.52
CA GLY A 764 -10.61 25.17 16.96
C GLY A 764 -10.40 26.64 17.30
N LYS A 765 -9.19 27.05 17.72
CA LYS A 765 -8.87 28.45 18.03
C LYS A 765 -8.12 29.11 16.88
N GLY A 766 -6.87 28.70 16.63
CA GLY A 766 -6.09 29.20 15.50
C GLY A 766 -6.72 28.84 14.17
N THR A 767 -7.21 27.61 14.05
CA THR A 767 -7.85 27.13 12.82
C THR A 767 -9.10 27.91 12.44
N PHE A 768 -9.93 28.33 13.40
CA PHE A 768 -11.09 29.17 13.12
C PHE A 768 -10.68 30.57 12.68
N ARG A 769 -9.71 31.21 13.36
CA ARG A 769 -9.17 32.52 12.94
C ARG A 769 -8.58 32.46 11.53
N PHE A 770 -7.83 31.39 11.24
CA PHE A 770 -7.24 31.13 9.93
C PHE A 770 -8.30 31.03 8.82
N LEU A 771 -9.41 30.33 9.09
CA LEU A 771 -10.55 30.23 8.18
C LEU A 771 -11.21 31.59 7.95
N HIS A 772 -11.52 32.33 9.01
CA HIS A 772 -12.14 33.67 8.90
C HIS A 772 -11.25 34.64 8.09
N TYR A 773 -9.95 34.65 8.35
CA TYR A 773 -8.98 35.49 7.64
C TYR A 773 -8.88 35.12 6.15
N HIS A 774 -8.57 33.86 5.82
CA HIS A 774 -8.30 33.46 4.44
C HIS A 774 -9.56 33.27 3.58
N LEU A 775 -10.72 33.05 4.19
CA LEU A 775 -12.01 33.01 3.48
C LEU A 775 -12.70 34.38 3.46
N ASN A 776 -12.08 35.42 4.05
CA ASN A 776 -12.65 36.76 4.15
C ASN A 776 -14.10 36.72 4.67
N TRP A 777 -14.28 36.13 5.86
CA TRP A 777 -15.58 35.98 6.52
C TRP A 777 -15.52 36.52 7.95
N PRO A 778 -16.46 37.39 8.38
CA PRO A 778 -16.45 37.98 9.73
C PRO A 778 -16.48 36.92 10.85
N GLU A 779 -15.78 37.19 11.97
CA GLU A 779 -15.70 36.32 13.16
C GLU A 779 -16.98 36.17 13.96
#